data_AF-A0A843SGR2-F1
#
_entry.id   AF-A0A843SGR2-F1
#
_cell.length_a   1.000
_cell.length_b   1.000
_cell.length_c   1.000
_cell.angle_alpha   90.00
_cell.angle_beta   90.00
_cell.angle_gamma   90.00
#
_symmetry.space_group_name_H-M   'P 1'
#
loop_
_entity.id
_entity.type
_entity.pdbx_description
1 polymer ?
#
loop_
_entity_poly.entity_id
_entity_poly.type
_entity_poly.pdbx_seq_one_letter_code
_entity_poly.pdbx_strand_id
1 'polypeptide(L)'
;MLDAVAVSGIAEWGGDPAVLNASEWLDLNTALEIAQAFRVVVARRKGDLRLKIQRAIYSWDAVPPIHAICDDLARAYDLERIFVEWPTDRRSRRPPASTKQGLSITSSERLAEITSPLLKSLPSASWGPSDQPATIAVVTLDDLLTNQFSSELLIILDTYREAVIPHVDTIRAGTGAQCAIFLPADQPNIHLWLQVFGAQIAAQAPIDSALSQANREIERSGVFLASTQTFMVQSNRTFFPSARRKRERNETLKNPAAVDSARLAPPARRRQLPPPNLEIEGVRMEAPPPTIRVLDARIEHDGQPVMAFPQDGSVNVQISIQPVSPLKFAPPAFPEQNLHWNEDLKPLQVHLTEVGSEPRSAPLFLPRNGASEPAIFDYAIPADRAIDVRFLVSDGASILQTARLQGRAGDAIIFFVEVFNSPVDHHKTRFDVSLLVNDSLGNTPSATILTSEGIRLTELDVTEIGSAREQLRLALEECLRPKAALNSALFNLANNGKLLLDALKDLTPSWPTTMDRVQLTTPSNGYFPVECLYDGEIPDNEDAALCDDRSGCLTSGIARENCSIRATRHQLCPMGFLGITSVIERRTWDRTMDKTVWLKQATALSSRNRIAELRRVLFAASNRADEFNDYDVPPQFSTVRTQDIELLANAQRKYNWHDWSQAIAAIHPKLLVLVPHIENNHLYIGNEEKLALGSLRRPHIGNSEPVVIAIGCNSAIGLIPNASLPAILLREGAKVVIAATTSVLGRFTNIATADLTSKLMAASTASAAVTIGELVTSMRREFLEKNNALGMALIAFGDADCCLGGGQQP
;
A
#
# COMPACT_ATOMS: atom_id res chain seq x y z
N MET A 1 0.08 -15.02 -22.38
CA MET A 1 1.56 -15.18 -22.26
C MET A 1 2.33 -15.15 -23.58
N LEU A 2 1.84 -15.67 -24.72
CA LEU A 2 2.59 -15.62 -25.99
C LEU A 2 2.83 -14.18 -26.51
N ASP A 3 1.92 -13.24 -26.20
CA ASP A 3 2.07 -11.81 -26.50
C ASP A 3 2.99 -11.06 -25.52
N ALA A 4 3.39 -11.69 -24.41
CA ALA A 4 4.20 -11.05 -23.37
C ALA A 4 5.71 -11.07 -23.65
N VAL A 5 6.18 -11.98 -24.49
CA VAL A 5 7.60 -12.02 -24.93
C VAL A 5 7.70 -11.34 -26.27
N ALA A 6 8.41 -10.21 -26.31
CA ALA A 6 8.64 -9.45 -27.53
C ALA A 6 9.15 -10.34 -28.67
N VAL A 7 8.88 -9.93 -29.91
CA VAL A 7 9.35 -10.64 -31.13
C VAL A 7 10.87 -10.88 -31.09
N SER A 8 11.62 -10.09 -30.32
CA SER A 8 13.06 -10.25 -30.08
C SER A 8 13.47 -11.48 -29.29
N GLY A 9 12.53 -12.22 -28.67
CA GLY A 9 12.85 -13.38 -27.83
C GLY A 9 13.45 -13.01 -26.47
N ILE A 10 13.27 -11.76 -26.01
CA ILE A 10 13.77 -11.29 -24.72
C ILE A 10 12.62 -11.27 -23.72
N ALA A 11 12.79 -11.96 -22.60
CA ALA A 11 12.00 -11.77 -21.38
C ALA A 11 12.80 -10.90 -20.40
N GLU A 12 12.12 -10.06 -19.63
CA GLU A 12 12.75 -9.13 -18.69
C GLU A 12 12.51 -9.56 -17.25
N TRP A 13 13.52 -9.41 -16.41
CA TRP A 13 13.50 -9.75 -14.99
C TRP A 13 14.02 -8.58 -14.15
N GLY A 14 13.44 -8.38 -12.96
CA GLY A 14 13.89 -7.39 -11.98
C GLY A 14 13.58 -5.95 -12.34
N GLY A 15 12.34 -5.69 -12.74
CA GLY A 15 11.81 -4.32 -12.79
C GLY A 15 11.44 -3.75 -11.42
N ASP A 16 11.30 -4.59 -10.40
CA ASP A 16 10.87 -4.19 -9.06
C ASP A 16 11.45 -5.08 -7.94
N PRO A 17 11.89 -4.50 -6.79
CA PRO A 17 12.48 -5.25 -5.68
C PRO A 17 11.55 -6.30 -5.06
N ALA A 18 10.23 -6.18 -5.18
CA ALA A 18 9.26 -7.14 -4.64
C ALA A 18 9.45 -8.55 -5.20
N VAL A 19 10.12 -8.71 -6.36
CA VAL A 19 10.49 -10.02 -6.90
C VAL A 19 11.41 -10.81 -5.96
N LEU A 20 12.21 -10.13 -5.14
CA LEU A 20 13.11 -10.76 -4.16
C LEU A 20 12.32 -11.43 -3.02
N ASN A 21 11.11 -10.94 -2.76
CA ASN A 21 10.21 -11.45 -1.73
C ASN A 21 8.95 -12.08 -2.34
N ALA A 22 9.08 -12.70 -3.52
CA ALA A 22 7.95 -13.29 -4.24
C ALA A 22 7.10 -14.22 -3.37
N SER A 23 7.72 -14.96 -2.44
CA SER A 23 7.03 -15.84 -1.50
C SER A 23 6.06 -15.14 -0.54
N GLU A 24 6.18 -13.83 -0.33
CA GLU A 24 5.32 -13.07 0.56
C GLU A 24 3.97 -12.71 -0.08
N TRP A 25 3.89 -12.71 -1.41
CA TRP A 25 2.71 -12.27 -2.16
C TRP A 25 2.24 -13.23 -3.25
N LEU A 26 3.08 -14.18 -3.67
CA LEU A 26 2.73 -15.22 -4.63
C LEU A 26 2.38 -16.50 -3.87
N ASP A 27 1.12 -16.93 -3.95
CA ASP A 27 0.72 -18.21 -3.37
C ASP A 27 1.35 -19.39 -4.11
N LEU A 28 1.51 -20.51 -3.40
CA LEU A 28 2.22 -21.69 -3.90
C LEU A 28 1.60 -22.27 -5.17
N ASN A 29 0.27 -22.26 -5.29
CA ASN A 29 -0.41 -22.87 -6.44
C ASN A 29 -0.21 -21.99 -7.69
N THR A 30 -0.39 -20.68 -7.56
CA THR A 30 -0.10 -19.74 -8.64
C THR A 30 1.38 -19.79 -9.04
N ALA A 31 2.30 -19.93 -8.08
CA ALA A 31 3.72 -20.09 -8.38
C ALA A 31 4.00 -21.35 -9.23
N LEU A 32 3.36 -22.48 -8.90
CA LEU A 32 3.49 -23.72 -9.66
C LEU A 32 2.91 -23.59 -11.08
N GLU A 33 1.75 -22.94 -11.22
CA GLU A 33 1.13 -22.67 -12.52
C GLU A 33 2.00 -21.78 -13.40
N ILE A 34 2.55 -20.70 -12.85
CA ILE A 34 3.49 -19.81 -13.56
C ILE A 34 4.74 -20.59 -13.98
N ALA A 35 5.30 -21.41 -13.09
CA ALA A 35 6.47 -22.23 -13.40
C ALA A 35 6.19 -23.22 -14.54
N GLN A 36 5.02 -23.86 -14.54
CA GLN A 36 4.60 -24.77 -15.59
C GLN A 36 4.38 -24.03 -16.92
N ALA A 37 3.74 -22.86 -16.90
CA ALA A 37 3.56 -22.03 -18.08
C ALA A 37 4.89 -21.55 -18.65
N PHE A 38 5.84 -21.15 -17.79
CA PHE A 38 7.18 -20.75 -18.20
C PHE A 38 7.93 -21.90 -18.88
N ARG A 39 7.87 -23.13 -18.34
CA ARG A 39 8.43 -24.33 -18.99
C ARG A 39 7.88 -24.54 -20.39
N VAL A 40 6.58 -24.34 -20.61
CA VAL A 40 5.96 -24.44 -21.93
C VAL A 40 6.49 -23.36 -22.88
N VAL A 41 6.67 -22.13 -22.42
CA VAL A 41 7.24 -21.03 -23.23
C VAL A 41 8.69 -21.34 -23.62
N VAL A 42 9.50 -21.82 -22.68
CA VAL A 42 10.90 -22.23 -22.92
C VAL A 42 10.96 -23.34 -23.98
N ALA A 43 10.15 -24.40 -23.82
CA ALA A 43 10.11 -25.51 -24.76
C ALA A 43 9.69 -25.08 -26.18
N ARG A 44 8.69 -24.19 -26.29
CA ARG A 44 8.19 -23.71 -27.59
C ARG A 44 9.17 -22.79 -28.31
N ARG A 45 9.95 -22.00 -27.57
CA ARG A 45 10.92 -21.07 -28.16
C ARG A 45 12.23 -21.77 -28.59
N LYS A 46 12.39 -23.09 -28.41
CA LYS A 46 13.53 -23.90 -28.91
C LYS A 46 14.92 -23.26 -28.71
N GLY A 47 15.13 -22.56 -27.60
CA GLY A 47 16.38 -21.83 -27.35
C GLY A 47 16.51 -20.48 -28.07
N ASP A 48 15.41 -19.79 -28.38
CA ASP A 48 15.44 -18.38 -28.81
C ASP A 48 15.10 -17.41 -27.68
N LEU A 49 14.59 -17.93 -26.55
CA LEU A 49 14.32 -17.13 -25.36
C LEU A 49 15.64 -16.73 -24.68
N ARG A 50 15.71 -15.50 -24.19
CA ARG A 50 16.79 -14.96 -23.38
C ARG A 50 16.19 -14.16 -22.23
N LEU A 51 16.85 -14.18 -21.08
CA LEU A 51 16.41 -13.45 -19.90
C LEU A 51 17.33 -12.24 -19.68
N LYS A 52 16.74 -11.05 -19.72
CA LYS A 52 17.42 -9.78 -19.44
C LYS A 52 17.11 -9.34 -18.02
N ILE A 53 18.13 -9.27 -17.19
CA ILE A 53 18.08 -8.67 -15.86
C ILE A 53 18.17 -7.14 -16.04
N GLN A 54 17.11 -6.42 -15.68
CA GLN A 54 16.96 -5.00 -15.96
C GLN A 54 17.91 -4.12 -15.12
N ARG A 55 18.20 -2.92 -15.62
CA ARG A 55 19.03 -1.94 -14.92
C ARG A 55 18.44 -1.45 -13.59
N ALA A 56 17.11 -1.51 -13.42
CA ALA A 56 16.44 -1.01 -12.22
C ALA A 56 17.03 -1.61 -10.93
N ILE A 57 17.53 -2.84 -10.99
CA ILE A 57 18.15 -3.55 -9.86
C ILE A 57 19.30 -2.78 -9.22
N TYR A 58 20.08 -2.00 -9.99
CA TYR A 58 21.20 -1.22 -9.43
C TYR A 58 20.75 -0.10 -8.48
N SER A 59 19.45 0.24 -8.46
CA SER A 59 18.88 1.33 -7.65
C SER A 59 18.12 0.87 -6.41
N TRP A 60 18.05 -0.43 -6.14
CA TRP A 60 17.30 -0.97 -5.01
C TRP A 60 18.14 -0.96 -3.73
N ASP A 61 17.53 -0.63 -2.58
CA ASP A 61 18.23 -0.40 -1.32
C ASP A 61 18.82 -1.67 -0.65
N ALA A 62 18.29 -2.86 -0.99
CA ALA A 62 18.66 -4.13 -0.35
C ALA A 62 18.69 -5.30 -1.36
N VAL A 63 19.62 -5.25 -2.32
CA VAL A 63 19.75 -6.31 -3.34
C VAL A 63 20.78 -7.34 -2.94
N PRO A 64 20.48 -8.63 -3.09
CA PRO A 64 21.52 -9.64 -3.24
C PRO A 64 22.54 -9.21 -4.31
N PRO A 65 23.82 -9.59 -4.18
CA PRO A 65 24.78 -9.34 -5.25
C PRO A 65 24.27 -9.86 -6.60
N ILE A 66 24.48 -9.10 -7.68
CA ILE A 66 23.92 -9.42 -9.01
C ILE A 66 24.30 -10.83 -9.49
N HIS A 67 25.50 -11.30 -9.16
CA HIS A 67 25.88 -12.68 -9.48
C HIS A 67 24.98 -13.70 -8.78
N ALA A 68 24.60 -13.48 -7.52
CA ALA A 68 23.70 -14.36 -6.78
C ALA A 68 22.32 -14.43 -7.44
N ILE A 69 21.83 -13.31 -7.98
CA ILE A 69 20.59 -13.27 -8.77
C ILE A 69 20.73 -14.11 -10.05
N CYS A 70 21.81 -13.91 -10.81
CA CYS A 70 22.07 -14.69 -12.02
C CYS A 70 22.14 -16.20 -11.72
N ASP A 71 22.84 -16.55 -10.65
CA ASP A 71 23.08 -17.95 -10.26
C ASP A 71 21.79 -18.61 -9.76
N ASP A 72 20.92 -17.87 -9.07
CA ASP A 72 19.60 -18.36 -8.66
C ASP A 72 18.68 -18.60 -9.88
N LEU A 73 18.63 -17.62 -10.81
CA LEU A 73 17.88 -17.78 -12.07
C LEU A 73 18.43 -18.94 -12.91
N ALA A 74 19.74 -19.18 -12.88
CA ALA A 74 20.40 -20.28 -13.57
C ALA A 74 20.00 -21.67 -13.04
N ARG A 75 19.39 -21.77 -11.85
CA ARG A 75 18.81 -23.03 -11.35
C ARG A 75 17.56 -23.44 -12.15
N ALA A 76 16.87 -22.46 -12.73
CA ALA A 76 15.63 -22.67 -13.47
C ALA A 76 15.79 -22.48 -14.99
N TYR A 77 16.89 -21.88 -15.45
CA TYR A 77 17.09 -21.49 -16.84
C TYR A 77 18.57 -21.54 -17.27
N ASP A 78 18.85 -21.63 -18.56
CA ASP A 78 20.24 -21.73 -19.06
C ASP A 78 21.02 -20.44 -18.74
N LEU A 79 22.12 -20.55 -17.99
CA LEU A 79 22.96 -19.42 -17.56
C LEU A 79 23.48 -18.60 -18.74
N GLU A 80 23.80 -19.25 -19.86
CA GLU A 80 24.30 -18.60 -21.08
C GLU A 80 23.22 -17.80 -21.81
N ARG A 81 21.97 -17.86 -21.35
CA ARG A 81 20.85 -17.08 -21.89
C ARG A 81 20.41 -15.97 -20.95
N ILE A 82 21.06 -15.84 -19.80
CA ILE A 82 20.82 -14.79 -18.81
C ILE A 82 21.89 -13.72 -18.98
N PHE A 83 21.47 -12.45 -19.10
CA PHE A 83 22.40 -11.34 -19.14
C PHE A 83 21.86 -10.14 -18.36
N VAL A 84 22.77 -9.36 -17.80
CA VAL A 84 22.46 -8.14 -17.04
C VAL A 84 22.57 -6.93 -17.96
N GLU A 85 21.69 -5.96 -17.80
CA GLU A 85 21.82 -4.68 -18.49
C GLU A 85 22.92 -3.82 -17.84
N TRP A 86 23.56 -2.93 -18.61
CA TRP A 86 24.56 -2.01 -18.07
C TRP A 86 23.97 -1.09 -16.99
N PRO A 87 24.73 -0.74 -15.92
CA PRO A 87 24.25 0.12 -14.83
C PRO A 87 23.79 1.51 -15.27
N THR A 88 24.36 2.05 -16.35
CA THR A 88 24.00 3.37 -16.91
C THR A 88 23.84 3.30 -18.43
N ASP A 89 22.88 4.05 -18.99
CA ASP A 89 22.74 4.17 -20.45
C ASP A 89 23.81 5.11 -21.00
N ARG A 90 25.00 4.56 -21.25
CA ARG A 90 26.06 5.28 -21.95
C ARG A 90 26.02 4.88 -23.41
N ARG A 91 25.68 5.83 -24.30
CA ARG A 91 25.96 5.68 -25.74
C ARG A 91 27.47 5.58 -25.93
N SER A 92 27.92 4.61 -26.74
CA SER A 92 29.35 4.50 -27.07
C SER A 92 29.80 5.80 -27.73
N ARG A 93 30.76 6.50 -27.12
CA ARG A 93 31.36 7.72 -27.67
C ARG A 93 32.45 7.42 -28.70
N ARG A 94 32.82 6.15 -28.89
CA ARG A 94 33.87 5.71 -29.80
C ARG A 94 33.28 4.98 -31.01
N PRO A 95 33.83 5.18 -32.22
CA PRO A 95 33.35 4.49 -33.42
C PRO A 95 33.49 2.97 -33.25
N PRO A 96 32.49 2.18 -33.68
CA PRO A 96 32.54 0.72 -33.57
C PRO A 96 33.70 0.15 -34.38
N ALA A 97 34.48 -0.78 -33.82
CA ALA A 97 35.57 -1.46 -34.53
C ALA A 97 35.08 -2.23 -35.76
N SER A 98 33.85 -2.75 -35.71
CA SER A 98 33.16 -3.42 -36.83
C SER A 98 32.97 -2.54 -38.09
N THR A 99 33.31 -1.24 -38.02
CA THR A 99 33.32 -0.33 -39.17
C THR A 99 34.60 -0.41 -40.02
N LYS A 100 35.69 -0.98 -39.49
CA LYS A 100 36.94 -1.25 -40.23
C LYS A 100 36.86 -2.63 -40.90
N GLN A 101 37.59 -2.85 -42.00
CA GLN A 101 37.52 -4.09 -42.79
C GLN A 101 38.03 -5.31 -42.00
N GLY A 102 37.12 -6.11 -41.44
CA GLY A 102 37.43 -7.40 -40.81
C GLY A 102 37.27 -7.41 -39.28
N LEU A 103 37.30 -8.61 -38.69
CA LEU A 103 37.29 -8.77 -37.24
C LEU A 103 38.66 -8.37 -36.69
N SER A 104 38.70 -7.54 -35.65
CA SER A 104 39.95 -7.22 -34.95
C SER A 104 39.92 -7.79 -33.55
N ILE A 105 40.99 -8.50 -33.17
CA ILE A 105 41.18 -9.06 -31.83
C ILE A 105 42.36 -8.35 -31.19
N THR A 106 42.22 -7.99 -29.92
CA THR A 106 43.32 -7.47 -29.09
C THR A 106 43.35 -8.16 -27.73
N SER A 107 44.49 -8.13 -27.06
CA SER A 107 44.69 -8.62 -25.71
C SER A 107 45.83 -7.84 -25.06
N SER A 108 45.99 -7.98 -23.74
CA SER A 108 47.25 -7.58 -23.11
C SER A 108 48.40 -8.51 -23.54
N GLU A 109 49.64 -8.04 -23.40
CA GLU A 109 50.83 -8.85 -23.72
C GLU A 109 50.86 -10.15 -22.92
N ARG A 110 50.43 -10.09 -21.65
CA ARG A 110 50.35 -11.24 -20.73
C ARG A 110 49.37 -12.33 -21.21
N LEU A 111 48.37 -11.95 -22.01
CA LEU A 111 47.33 -12.86 -22.49
C LEU A 111 47.48 -13.26 -23.96
N ALA A 112 48.54 -12.81 -24.65
CA ALA A 112 48.72 -13.06 -26.07
C ALA A 112 48.79 -14.56 -26.43
N GLU A 113 49.50 -15.35 -25.62
CA GLU A 113 49.60 -16.80 -25.81
C GLU A 113 48.26 -17.50 -25.58
N ILE A 114 47.55 -17.12 -24.51
CA ILE A 114 46.22 -17.67 -24.15
C ILE A 114 45.18 -17.33 -25.22
N THR A 115 45.29 -16.16 -25.86
CA THR A 115 44.33 -15.67 -26.85
C THR A 115 44.61 -16.19 -28.27
N SER A 116 45.81 -16.68 -28.56
CA SER A 116 46.19 -17.21 -29.88
C SER A 116 45.21 -18.24 -30.49
N PRO A 117 44.64 -19.20 -29.72
CA PRO A 117 43.63 -20.14 -30.23
C PRO A 117 42.34 -19.47 -30.73
N LEU A 118 41.91 -18.35 -30.12
CA LEU A 118 40.75 -17.57 -30.55
C LEU A 118 40.97 -17.00 -31.95
N LEU A 119 42.18 -16.47 -32.21
CA LEU A 119 42.52 -15.96 -33.54
C LEU A 119 42.54 -17.08 -34.58
N LYS A 120 43.13 -18.24 -34.23
CA LYS A 120 43.22 -19.39 -35.14
C LYS A 120 41.84 -19.91 -35.56
N SER A 121 40.85 -19.83 -34.69
CA SER A 121 39.48 -20.25 -35.00
C SER A 121 38.63 -19.18 -35.70
N LEU A 122 39.16 -17.97 -35.91
CA LEU A 122 38.53 -16.86 -36.60
C LEU A 122 39.35 -16.45 -37.85
N PRO A 123 39.16 -17.12 -39.01
CA PRO A 123 40.04 -16.96 -40.19
C PRO A 123 40.05 -15.55 -40.81
N SER A 124 39.03 -14.73 -40.51
CA SER A 124 38.90 -13.35 -40.99
C SER A 124 39.31 -12.31 -39.95
N ALA A 125 39.83 -12.75 -38.81
CA ALA A 125 40.29 -11.87 -37.74
C ALA A 125 41.78 -11.53 -37.89
N SER A 126 42.15 -10.34 -37.42
CA SER A 126 43.54 -9.88 -37.35
C SER A 126 43.86 -9.35 -35.96
N TRP A 127 45.12 -9.50 -35.55
CA TRP A 127 45.64 -8.87 -34.33
C TRP A 127 45.69 -7.35 -34.53
N GLY A 128 45.01 -6.61 -33.66
CA GLY A 128 45.09 -5.16 -33.56
C GLY A 128 45.95 -4.74 -32.36
N PRO A 129 46.57 -3.55 -32.40
CA PRO A 129 47.21 -2.98 -31.22
C PRO A 129 46.15 -2.57 -30.18
N SER A 130 46.51 -2.62 -28.90
CA SER A 130 45.60 -2.42 -27.77
C SER A 130 45.01 -1.01 -27.67
N ASP A 131 45.68 -0.02 -28.28
CA ASP A 131 45.27 1.38 -28.33
C ASP A 131 44.22 1.67 -29.43
N GLN A 132 43.91 0.69 -30.28
CA GLN A 132 42.89 0.82 -31.32
C GLN A 132 41.58 0.11 -30.96
N PRO A 133 40.44 0.60 -31.48
CA PRO A 133 39.16 -0.11 -31.35
C PRO A 133 39.24 -1.52 -31.94
N ALA A 134 39.01 -2.52 -31.10
CA ALA A 134 38.93 -3.93 -31.47
C ALA A 134 37.48 -4.42 -31.49
N THR A 135 37.21 -5.51 -32.21
CA THR A 135 35.90 -6.17 -32.17
C THR A 135 35.78 -7.03 -30.92
N ILE A 136 36.84 -7.77 -30.59
CA ILE A 136 36.93 -8.60 -29.39
C ILE A 136 38.22 -8.22 -28.66
N ALA A 137 38.13 -8.02 -27.35
CA ALA A 137 39.31 -7.86 -26.51
C ALA A 137 39.30 -8.89 -25.37
N VAL A 138 40.43 -9.57 -25.17
CA VAL A 138 40.65 -10.53 -24.09
C VAL A 138 41.62 -9.91 -23.08
N VAL A 139 41.13 -9.62 -21.88
CA VAL A 139 41.82 -8.74 -20.92
C VAL A 139 41.60 -9.21 -19.47
N THR A 140 42.44 -8.82 -18.53
CA THR A 140 42.17 -8.95 -17.09
C THR A 140 41.50 -7.68 -16.53
N LEU A 141 41.00 -7.71 -15.29
CA LEU A 141 40.53 -6.47 -14.65
C LEU A 141 41.67 -5.46 -14.48
N ASP A 142 42.86 -5.93 -14.10
CA ASP A 142 44.07 -5.10 -13.95
C ASP A 142 44.40 -4.37 -15.27
N ASP A 143 44.34 -5.08 -16.40
CA ASP A 143 44.53 -4.49 -17.73
C ASP A 143 43.52 -3.37 -18.01
N LEU A 144 42.24 -3.57 -17.68
CA LEU A 144 41.17 -2.60 -17.91
C LEU A 144 41.28 -1.35 -17.03
N LEU A 145 41.87 -1.47 -15.84
CA LEU A 145 42.07 -0.36 -14.92
C LEU A 145 43.36 0.43 -15.22
N THR A 146 44.35 -0.21 -15.83
CA THR A 146 45.67 0.38 -16.10
C THR A 146 45.84 0.91 -17.52
N ASN A 147 45.16 0.31 -18.51
CA ASN A 147 45.33 0.63 -19.92
C ASN A 147 44.02 1.08 -20.57
N GLN A 148 44.13 1.89 -21.64
CA GLN A 148 42.97 2.29 -22.42
C GLN A 148 42.63 1.23 -23.47
N PHE A 149 41.56 0.49 -23.24
CA PHE A 149 40.98 -0.42 -24.24
C PHE A 149 39.75 0.19 -24.90
N SER A 150 39.45 -0.25 -26.13
CA SER A 150 38.18 0.02 -26.79
C SER A 150 37.74 -1.24 -27.51
N SER A 151 36.59 -1.81 -27.15
CA SER A 151 36.09 -3.04 -27.77
C SER A 151 34.57 -3.04 -27.89
N GLU A 152 34.03 -3.89 -28.77
CA GLU A 152 32.59 -4.18 -28.82
C GLU A 152 32.21 -5.35 -27.90
N LEU A 153 33.03 -6.40 -27.86
CA LEU A 153 32.96 -7.53 -26.93
C LEU A 153 34.21 -7.56 -26.04
N LEU A 154 34.01 -7.65 -24.73
CA LEU A 154 35.07 -7.93 -23.76
C LEU A 154 34.95 -9.37 -23.25
N ILE A 155 36.07 -10.08 -23.22
CA ILE A 155 36.23 -11.33 -22.47
C ILE A 155 37.22 -11.03 -21.35
N ILE A 156 36.72 -11.01 -20.13
CA ILE A 156 37.48 -10.66 -18.93
C ILE A 156 37.95 -11.95 -18.26
N LEU A 157 39.26 -12.16 -18.22
CA LEU A 157 39.92 -13.28 -17.56
C LEU A 157 40.36 -12.85 -16.18
N ASP A 158 39.67 -13.32 -15.14
CA ASP A 158 40.04 -12.99 -13.76
C ASP A 158 39.69 -14.13 -12.81
N THR A 159 40.20 -14.09 -11.57
CA THR A 159 40.02 -15.18 -10.60
C THR A 159 38.60 -15.18 -10.03
N TYR A 160 38.04 -14.00 -9.74
CA TYR A 160 36.75 -13.88 -9.05
C TYR A 160 35.80 -12.93 -9.79
N ARG A 161 34.63 -13.44 -10.17
CA ARG A 161 33.55 -12.64 -10.78
C ARG A 161 33.14 -11.47 -9.88
N GLU A 162 33.11 -11.71 -8.57
CA GLU A 162 32.77 -10.75 -7.52
C GLU A 162 33.69 -9.52 -7.51
N ALA A 163 34.97 -9.70 -7.84
CA ALA A 163 35.92 -8.60 -7.92
C ALA A 163 35.67 -7.71 -9.15
N VAL A 164 35.12 -8.26 -10.23
CA VAL A 164 34.88 -7.52 -11.48
C VAL A 164 33.57 -6.72 -11.45
N ILE A 165 32.52 -7.24 -10.79
CA ILE A 165 31.17 -6.65 -10.77
C ILE A 165 31.15 -5.18 -10.33
N PRO A 166 31.83 -4.75 -9.23
CA PRO A 166 31.85 -3.35 -8.81
C PRO A 166 32.40 -2.39 -9.87
N HIS A 167 33.17 -2.90 -10.83
CA HIS A 167 33.80 -2.10 -11.89
C HIS A 167 33.04 -2.12 -13.21
N VAL A 168 31.89 -2.79 -13.34
CA VAL A 168 31.17 -2.94 -14.62
C VAL A 168 30.81 -1.58 -15.27
N ASP A 169 30.41 -0.58 -14.48
CA ASP A 169 30.12 0.76 -15.02
C ASP A 169 31.40 1.47 -15.49
N THR A 170 32.48 1.37 -14.72
CA THR A 170 33.81 1.90 -15.07
C THR A 170 34.35 1.25 -16.34
N ILE A 171 34.18 -0.08 -16.48
CA ILE A 171 34.57 -0.85 -17.66
C ILE A 171 33.78 -0.36 -18.87
N ARG A 172 32.45 -0.18 -18.75
CA ARG A 172 31.61 0.36 -19.82
C ARG A 172 32.05 1.76 -20.24
N ALA A 173 32.37 2.61 -19.27
CA ALA A 173 32.83 3.98 -19.49
C ALA A 173 34.17 4.05 -20.22
N GLY A 174 35.13 3.22 -19.80
CA GLY A 174 36.49 3.21 -20.35
C GLY A 174 36.59 2.55 -21.72
N THR A 175 35.77 1.52 -21.97
CA THR A 175 35.91 0.66 -23.16
C THR A 175 34.86 0.86 -24.25
N GLY A 176 33.66 1.33 -23.89
CA GLY A 176 32.51 1.37 -24.80
C GLY A 176 31.93 0.00 -25.16
N ALA A 177 32.34 -1.07 -24.47
CA ALA A 177 31.95 -2.46 -24.76
C ALA A 177 30.45 -2.71 -24.69
N GLN A 178 29.86 -3.22 -25.76
CA GLN A 178 28.42 -3.50 -25.84
C GLN A 178 28.05 -4.78 -25.09
N CYS A 179 29.01 -5.69 -24.91
CA CYS A 179 28.88 -6.92 -24.16
C CYS A 179 30.20 -7.23 -23.43
N ALA A 180 30.09 -7.72 -22.20
CA ALA A 180 31.21 -8.24 -21.42
C ALA A 180 30.89 -9.65 -20.91
N ILE A 181 31.82 -10.56 -21.10
CA ILE A 181 31.80 -11.95 -20.63
C ILE A 181 32.91 -12.09 -19.58
N PHE A 182 32.60 -12.71 -18.46
CA PHE A 182 33.58 -13.16 -17.47
C PHE A 182 33.94 -14.61 -17.74
N LEU A 183 35.23 -14.93 -17.67
CA LEU A 183 35.75 -16.28 -17.72
C LEU A 183 36.81 -16.45 -16.61
N PRO A 184 36.69 -17.47 -15.73
CA PRO A 184 37.67 -17.68 -14.67
C PRO A 184 39.08 -17.92 -15.24
N ALA A 185 40.06 -17.16 -14.77
CA ALA A 185 41.45 -17.28 -15.24
C ALA A 185 42.10 -18.62 -14.85
N ASP A 186 41.61 -19.24 -13.77
CA ASP A 186 42.04 -20.54 -13.27
C ASP A 186 41.32 -21.73 -13.94
N GLN A 187 40.46 -21.46 -14.94
CA GLN A 187 39.73 -22.50 -15.65
C GLN A 187 40.69 -23.42 -16.45
N PRO A 188 40.63 -24.75 -16.26
CA PRO A 188 41.37 -25.67 -17.11
C PRO A 188 40.89 -25.57 -18.56
N ASN A 189 41.83 -25.71 -19.51
CA ASN A 189 41.54 -25.70 -20.94
C ASN A 189 40.93 -24.39 -21.48
N ILE A 190 41.23 -23.24 -20.86
CA ILE A 190 40.82 -21.92 -21.34
C ILE A 190 41.14 -21.69 -22.84
N HIS A 191 42.25 -22.23 -23.33
CA HIS A 191 42.65 -22.17 -24.73
C HIS A 191 41.64 -22.88 -25.65
N LEU A 192 41.14 -24.05 -25.24
CA LEU A 192 40.13 -24.80 -25.96
C LEU A 192 38.78 -24.08 -25.89
N TRP A 193 38.46 -23.44 -24.76
CA TRP A 193 37.24 -22.66 -24.61
C TRP A 193 37.19 -21.53 -25.65
N LEU A 194 38.28 -20.75 -25.70
CA LEU A 194 38.44 -19.64 -26.63
C LEU A 194 38.43 -20.13 -28.09
N GLN A 195 39.04 -21.28 -28.36
CA GLN A 195 39.01 -21.90 -29.68
C GLN A 195 37.59 -22.26 -30.12
N VAL A 196 36.82 -22.98 -29.27
CA VAL A 196 35.44 -23.38 -29.55
C VAL A 196 34.54 -22.16 -29.70
N PHE A 197 34.67 -21.19 -28.79
CA PHE A 197 33.93 -19.94 -28.84
C PHE A 197 34.18 -19.19 -30.16
N GLY A 198 35.45 -19.01 -30.55
CA GLY A 198 35.81 -18.37 -31.82
C GLY A 198 35.30 -19.14 -33.03
N ALA A 199 35.34 -20.48 -33.02
CA ALA A 199 34.82 -21.30 -34.11
C ALA A 199 33.30 -21.12 -34.29
N GLN A 200 32.55 -20.96 -33.19
CA GLN A 200 31.12 -20.68 -33.25
C GLN A 200 30.83 -19.27 -33.77
N ILE A 201 31.62 -18.28 -33.37
CA ILE A 201 31.54 -16.94 -33.94
C ILE A 201 31.85 -16.98 -35.44
N ALA A 202 32.87 -17.72 -35.89
CA ALA A 202 33.16 -17.92 -37.31
C ALA A 202 31.99 -18.56 -38.08
N ALA A 203 31.28 -19.49 -37.43
CA ALA A 203 30.05 -20.10 -37.93
C ALA A 203 28.82 -19.17 -37.87
N GLN A 204 29.01 -17.90 -37.49
CA GLN A 204 27.98 -16.86 -37.35
C GLN A 204 26.90 -17.20 -36.32
N ALA A 205 27.23 -18.04 -35.33
CA ALA A 205 26.34 -18.31 -34.22
C ALA A 205 26.08 -17.03 -33.40
N PRO A 206 24.86 -16.85 -32.86
CA PRO A 206 24.60 -15.84 -31.83
C PRO A 206 25.55 -15.99 -30.64
N ILE A 207 25.87 -14.87 -29.97
CA ILE A 207 26.87 -14.83 -28.90
C ILE A 207 26.53 -15.78 -27.74
N ASP A 208 25.25 -15.89 -27.39
CA ASP A 208 24.74 -16.82 -26.37
C ASP A 208 24.87 -18.28 -26.79
N SER A 209 24.73 -18.57 -28.09
CA SER A 209 24.94 -19.93 -28.63
C SER A 209 26.42 -20.30 -28.68
N ALA A 210 27.30 -19.35 -29.04
CA ALA A 210 28.74 -19.53 -28.99
C ALA A 210 29.23 -19.78 -27.55
N LEU A 211 28.71 -19.01 -26.60
CA LEU A 211 28.98 -19.18 -25.17
C LEU A 211 28.52 -20.55 -24.67
N SER A 212 27.28 -20.94 -24.96
CA SER A 212 26.70 -22.24 -24.58
C SER A 212 27.50 -23.42 -25.13
N GLN A 213 27.93 -23.38 -26.39
CA GLN A 213 28.74 -24.45 -26.96
C GLN A 213 30.13 -24.53 -26.33
N ALA A 214 30.78 -23.40 -26.06
CA ALA A 214 32.09 -23.38 -25.41
C ALA A 214 32.03 -23.90 -23.96
N ASN A 215 30.98 -23.54 -23.21
CA ASN A 215 30.76 -24.02 -21.85
C ASN A 215 30.49 -25.54 -21.81
N ARG A 216 29.71 -26.07 -22.76
CA ARG A 216 29.41 -27.51 -22.84
C ARG A 216 30.65 -28.38 -23.03
N GLU A 217 31.64 -27.90 -23.76
CA GLU A 217 32.83 -28.68 -24.10
C GLU A 217 33.83 -28.80 -22.93
N ILE A 218 33.78 -27.89 -21.94
CA ILE A 218 34.85 -27.75 -20.93
C ILE A 218 34.31 -27.83 -19.48
N GLU A 219 33.04 -28.21 -19.33
CA GLU A 219 32.40 -28.46 -18.03
C GLU A 219 32.48 -27.29 -17.01
N ARG A 220 32.74 -26.04 -17.45
CA ARG A 220 32.69 -24.79 -16.65
C ARG A 220 32.41 -23.53 -17.49
N SER A 221 31.81 -22.54 -16.83
CA SER A 221 30.93 -21.55 -17.44
C SER A 221 31.53 -20.14 -17.54
N GLY A 222 31.85 -19.72 -18.76
CA GLY A 222 31.84 -18.29 -19.05
C GLY A 222 30.43 -17.73 -18.85
N VAL A 223 30.31 -16.52 -18.32
CA VAL A 223 29.02 -15.88 -17.99
C VAL A 223 28.97 -14.45 -18.50
N PHE A 224 27.78 -13.98 -18.87
CA PHE A 224 27.60 -12.56 -19.18
C PHE A 224 27.70 -11.72 -17.89
N LEU A 225 28.60 -10.72 -17.90
CA LEU A 225 28.64 -9.69 -16.86
C LEU A 225 27.60 -8.61 -17.14
N ALA A 226 27.58 -8.12 -18.38
CA ALA A 226 26.59 -7.16 -18.85
C ALA A 226 26.51 -7.17 -20.38
N SER A 227 25.35 -6.86 -20.95
CA SER A 227 25.18 -6.71 -22.39
C SER A 227 24.05 -5.78 -22.75
N THR A 228 24.16 -5.11 -23.90
CA THR A 228 23.03 -4.42 -24.50
C THR A 228 22.09 -5.43 -25.17
N GLN A 229 20.79 -5.20 -25.08
CA GLN A 229 19.79 -6.03 -25.76
C GLN A 229 20.04 -6.13 -27.27
N THR A 230 20.44 -5.03 -27.91
CA THR A 230 20.74 -5.02 -29.34
C THR A 230 21.91 -5.93 -29.68
N PHE A 231 22.98 -5.91 -28.88
CA PHE A 231 24.12 -6.79 -29.10
C PHE A 231 23.74 -8.26 -28.91
N MET A 232 22.98 -8.60 -27.87
CA MET A 232 22.53 -9.98 -27.63
C MET A 232 21.72 -10.55 -28.80
N VAL A 233 20.84 -9.75 -29.39
CA VAL A 233 19.97 -10.19 -30.50
C VAL A 233 20.69 -10.16 -31.85
N GLN A 234 21.69 -9.29 -32.02
CA GLN A 234 22.30 -8.98 -33.32
C GLN A 234 23.82 -9.22 -33.37
N SER A 235 24.39 -9.96 -32.43
CA SER A 235 25.85 -10.15 -32.33
C SER A 235 26.47 -10.65 -33.64
N ASN A 236 25.82 -11.58 -34.33
CA ASN A 236 26.26 -12.08 -35.63
C ASN A 236 26.37 -10.96 -36.69
N ARG A 237 25.45 -9.99 -36.69
CA ARG A 237 25.49 -8.82 -37.60
C ARG A 237 26.55 -7.81 -37.20
N THR A 238 26.90 -7.75 -35.92
CA THR A 238 28.00 -6.94 -35.40
C THR A 238 29.34 -7.50 -35.88
N PHE A 239 29.53 -8.82 -35.79
CA PHE A 239 30.73 -9.50 -36.27
C PHE A 239 30.83 -9.54 -37.80
N PHE A 240 29.70 -9.67 -38.51
CA PHE A 240 29.65 -9.81 -39.96
C PHE A 240 28.64 -8.84 -40.62
N PRO A 241 28.97 -7.56 -40.74
CA PRO A 241 28.06 -6.57 -41.34
C PRO A 241 27.88 -6.81 -42.86
N SER A 242 26.62 -7.02 -43.30
CA SER A 242 26.29 -7.24 -44.71
C SER A 242 26.65 -6.05 -45.63
N ALA A 243 27.01 -6.33 -46.89
CA ALA A 243 27.44 -5.33 -47.89
C ALA A 243 26.38 -4.23 -48.18
N ARG A 244 25.08 -4.51 -47.99
CA ARG A 244 23.98 -3.56 -48.24
C ARG A 244 24.01 -2.36 -47.27
N ARG A 245 24.41 -2.59 -46.01
CA ARG A 245 24.54 -1.54 -44.98
C ARG A 245 25.76 -0.63 -45.20
N LYS A 246 26.81 -1.15 -45.84
CA LYS A 246 27.98 -0.35 -46.25
C LYS A 246 27.58 0.75 -47.24
N ARG A 247 26.55 0.52 -48.07
CA ARG A 247 26.06 1.50 -49.06
C ARG A 247 25.17 2.56 -48.41
N GLU A 248 24.17 2.16 -47.63
CA GLU A 248 23.26 3.07 -46.92
C GLU A 248 24.00 3.96 -45.91
N ARG A 249 24.98 3.42 -45.17
CA ARG A 249 25.73 4.18 -44.15
C ARG A 249 26.80 5.11 -44.75
N ASN A 250 27.41 4.73 -45.88
CA ASN A 250 28.31 5.62 -46.63
C ASN A 250 27.55 6.78 -47.29
N GLU A 251 26.27 6.58 -47.63
CA GLU A 251 25.39 7.67 -48.08
C GLU A 251 25.01 8.60 -46.91
N THR A 252 24.74 8.08 -45.71
CA THR A 252 24.45 8.92 -44.52
C THR A 252 25.65 9.74 -44.04
N LEU A 253 26.87 9.20 -44.12
CA LEU A 253 28.09 9.91 -43.74
C LEU A 253 28.52 10.98 -44.75
N LYS A 254 28.05 10.91 -46.00
CA LYS A 254 28.34 11.92 -47.04
C LYS A 254 27.34 13.08 -47.05
N ASN A 255 26.21 12.97 -46.35
CA ASN A 255 25.20 14.02 -46.32
C ASN A 255 24.42 14.04 -44.99
N PRO A 256 24.95 14.68 -43.92
CA PRO A 256 24.30 14.69 -42.60
C PRO A 256 23.04 15.56 -42.51
N ALA A 257 22.70 16.33 -43.56
CA ALA A 257 21.60 17.31 -43.55
C ALA A 257 20.27 16.80 -44.15
N ALA A 258 20.17 15.54 -44.57
CA ALA A 258 18.94 14.99 -45.15
C ALA A 258 18.58 13.66 -44.49
N VAL A 259 18.02 13.71 -43.29
CA VAL A 259 17.24 12.60 -42.73
C VAL A 259 15.84 13.12 -42.45
N ASP A 260 15.05 13.19 -43.51
CA ASP A 260 13.61 13.37 -43.43
C ASP A 260 13.00 12.10 -42.79
N SER A 261 12.22 12.29 -41.72
CA SER A 261 11.79 11.24 -40.79
C SER A 261 10.65 10.36 -41.33
N ALA A 262 10.45 10.30 -42.65
CA ALA A 262 9.34 9.59 -43.26
C ALA A 262 9.79 8.86 -44.52
N ARG A 263 10.23 7.59 -44.36
CA ARG A 263 10.09 6.47 -45.34
C ARG A 263 11.09 5.35 -45.03
N LEU A 264 10.74 4.45 -44.11
CA LEU A 264 11.24 3.07 -44.12
C LEU A 264 10.12 2.13 -43.65
N ALA A 265 9.17 1.85 -44.54
CA ALA A 265 8.37 0.64 -44.42
C ALA A 265 9.32 -0.56 -44.65
N PRO A 266 9.41 -1.55 -43.75
CA PRO A 266 10.23 -2.72 -43.97
C PRO A 266 9.69 -3.50 -45.18
N PRO A 267 10.53 -4.10 -46.04
CA PRO A 267 10.05 -4.99 -47.07
C PRO A 267 9.34 -6.17 -46.41
N ALA A 268 8.13 -6.49 -46.89
CA ALA A 268 7.30 -7.57 -46.42
C ALA A 268 8.12 -8.88 -46.33
N ARG A 269 8.49 -9.27 -45.11
CA ARG A 269 9.01 -10.61 -44.85
C ARG A 269 7.91 -11.60 -45.25
N ARG A 270 8.21 -12.49 -46.19
CA ARG A 270 7.43 -13.70 -46.45
C ARG A 270 7.15 -14.36 -45.10
N ARG A 271 5.89 -14.29 -44.65
CA ARG A 271 5.35 -15.13 -43.56
C ARG A 271 5.60 -16.57 -44.01
N GLN A 272 6.55 -17.24 -43.36
CA GLN A 272 6.51 -18.70 -43.35
C GLN A 272 5.18 -19.07 -42.69
N LEU A 273 4.36 -19.83 -43.43
CA LEU A 273 3.11 -20.37 -42.91
C LEU A 273 3.39 -21.09 -41.59
N PRO A 274 2.57 -20.86 -40.54
CA PRO A 274 2.69 -21.63 -39.32
C PRO A 274 2.48 -23.11 -39.67
N PRO A 275 3.17 -24.05 -38.99
CA PRO A 275 2.90 -25.47 -39.16
C PRO A 275 1.40 -25.75 -38.89
N PRO A 276 0.78 -26.67 -39.64
CA PRO A 276 -0.65 -26.89 -39.59
C PRO A 276 -1.04 -27.49 -38.23
N ASN A 277 -2.04 -26.86 -37.62
CA ASN A 277 -2.95 -27.33 -36.57
C ASN A 277 -2.39 -28.39 -35.60
N LEU A 278 -1.82 -27.90 -34.50
CA LEU A 278 -2.17 -28.43 -33.19
C LEU A 278 -3.04 -27.35 -32.53
N GLU A 279 -4.35 -27.55 -32.58
CA GLU A 279 -5.30 -26.86 -31.72
C GLU A 279 -4.93 -27.26 -30.29
N ILE A 280 -4.05 -26.47 -29.69
CA ILE A 280 -3.97 -26.38 -28.26
C ILE A 280 -5.14 -25.49 -27.92
N GLU A 281 -6.17 -26.05 -27.27
CA GLU A 281 -7.14 -25.25 -26.52
C GLU A 281 -6.32 -24.18 -25.83
N GLY A 282 -6.49 -22.94 -26.29
CA GLY A 282 -5.72 -21.84 -25.73
C GLY A 282 -5.95 -21.93 -24.24
N VAL A 283 -4.89 -22.10 -23.46
CA VAL A 283 -4.96 -21.71 -22.06
C VAL A 283 -5.24 -20.23 -22.13
N ARG A 284 -6.54 -19.88 -22.17
CA ARG A 284 -7.03 -18.57 -21.84
C ARG A 284 -6.41 -18.34 -20.49
N MET A 285 -5.46 -17.41 -20.42
CA MET A 285 -5.29 -16.70 -19.17
C MET A 285 -6.64 -16.01 -18.98
N GLU A 286 -7.53 -16.66 -18.25
CA GLU A 286 -8.87 -16.14 -17.97
C GLU A 286 -8.77 -14.81 -17.20
N ALA A 287 -7.62 -14.55 -16.56
CA ALA A 287 -7.29 -13.28 -15.94
C ALA A 287 -5.99 -12.67 -16.53
N PRO A 288 -5.98 -11.36 -16.88
CA PRO A 288 -4.72 -10.61 -17.04
C PRO A 288 -3.87 -10.70 -15.76
N PRO A 289 -2.55 -10.39 -15.81
CA PRO A 289 -1.76 -10.25 -14.58
C PRO A 289 -2.52 -9.33 -13.61
N PRO A 290 -2.51 -9.63 -12.30
CA PRO A 290 -3.28 -8.86 -11.34
C PRO A 290 -2.88 -7.39 -11.48
N THR A 291 -3.84 -6.52 -11.77
CA THR A 291 -3.64 -5.07 -11.80
C THR A 291 -4.35 -4.50 -10.59
N ILE A 292 -3.64 -3.72 -9.78
CA ILE A 292 -4.29 -2.87 -8.77
C ILE A 292 -4.55 -1.51 -9.42
N ARG A 293 -5.66 -0.86 -9.08
CA ARG A 293 -5.84 0.54 -9.45
C ARG A 293 -5.23 1.44 -8.39
N VAL A 294 -4.67 2.57 -8.77
CA VAL A 294 -4.14 3.58 -7.84
C VAL A 294 -4.65 4.95 -8.25
N LEU A 295 -4.78 5.84 -7.27
CA LEU A 295 -4.98 7.25 -7.52
C LEU A 295 -3.66 7.89 -7.95
N ASP A 296 -3.68 8.55 -9.10
CA ASP A 296 -2.52 9.15 -9.74
C ASP A 296 -2.80 10.62 -10.08
N ALA A 297 -1.74 11.43 -10.13
CA ALA A 297 -1.81 12.83 -10.51
C ALA A 297 -0.78 13.14 -11.60
N ARG A 298 -1.26 13.74 -12.69
CA ARG A 298 -0.43 14.30 -13.77
C ARG A 298 -0.61 15.81 -13.81
N ILE A 299 0.51 16.53 -13.84
CA ILE A 299 0.52 17.98 -13.86
C ILE A 299 1.03 18.42 -15.23
N GLU A 300 0.29 19.31 -15.90
CA GLU A 300 0.65 19.83 -17.21
C GLU A 300 0.77 21.35 -17.19
N HIS A 301 1.80 21.86 -17.88
CA HIS A 301 2.00 23.27 -18.17
C HIS A 301 2.12 23.43 -19.69
N ASP A 302 1.31 24.31 -20.30
CA ASP A 302 1.21 24.47 -21.75
C ASP A 302 1.00 23.15 -22.53
N GLY A 303 0.22 22.23 -21.94
CA GLY A 303 -0.09 20.91 -22.51
C GLY A 303 1.08 19.90 -22.46
N GLN A 304 2.16 20.19 -21.75
CA GLN A 304 3.27 19.27 -21.52
C GLN A 304 3.33 18.83 -20.06
N PRO A 305 3.56 17.53 -19.78
CA PRO A 305 3.72 17.05 -18.41
C PRO A 305 4.98 17.64 -17.76
N VAL A 306 4.84 18.10 -16.52
CA VAL A 306 5.94 18.68 -15.74
C VAL A 306 6.13 17.91 -14.43
N MET A 307 7.39 17.80 -13.98
CA MET A 307 7.77 17.17 -12.71
C MET A 307 8.10 18.20 -11.61
N ALA A 308 8.13 19.49 -11.98
CA ALA A 308 8.35 20.63 -11.11
C ALA A 308 7.33 21.71 -11.42
N PHE A 309 6.90 22.47 -10.41
CA PHE A 309 6.00 23.59 -10.63
C PHE A 309 6.71 24.69 -11.43
N PRO A 310 6.07 25.31 -12.43
CA PRO A 310 6.59 26.53 -13.03
C PRO A 310 6.74 27.66 -12.00
N GLN A 311 7.53 28.68 -12.36
CA GLN A 311 7.79 29.83 -11.49
C GLN A 311 6.54 30.71 -11.31
N ASP A 312 5.69 30.77 -12.33
CA ASP A 312 4.46 31.55 -12.39
C ASP A 312 3.45 30.90 -13.34
N GLY A 313 2.25 31.48 -13.43
CA GLY A 313 1.19 31.02 -14.33
C GLY A 313 0.26 29.99 -13.70
N SER A 314 -0.31 29.13 -14.54
CA SER A 314 -1.29 28.11 -14.14
C SER A 314 -0.93 26.75 -14.70
N VAL A 315 -1.20 25.70 -13.95
CA VAL A 315 -1.05 24.31 -14.37
C VAL A 315 -2.38 23.59 -14.41
N ASN A 316 -2.48 22.58 -15.26
CA ASN A 316 -3.58 21.63 -15.28
C ASN A 316 -3.23 20.43 -14.40
N VAL A 317 -3.96 20.24 -13.31
CA VAL A 317 -3.82 19.06 -12.46
C VAL A 317 -4.87 18.05 -12.86
N GLN A 318 -4.42 16.90 -13.37
CA GLN A 318 -5.26 15.79 -13.79
C GLN A 318 -5.19 14.67 -12.75
N ILE A 319 -6.31 14.39 -12.09
CA ILE A 319 -6.44 13.30 -11.12
C ILE A 319 -7.15 12.14 -11.78
N SER A 320 -6.55 10.94 -11.74
CA SER A 320 -7.15 9.76 -12.35
C SER A 320 -6.89 8.50 -11.54
N ILE A 321 -7.72 7.48 -11.75
CA ILE A 321 -7.55 6.15 -11.17
C ILE A 321 -7.00 5.24 -12.27
N GLN A 322 -5.75 4.77 -12.11
CA GLN A 322 -5.01 4.07 -13.16
C GLN A 322 -4.67 2.63 -12.74
N PRO A 323 -4.80 1.63 -13.63
CA PRO A 323 -4.30 0.29 -13.38
C PRO A 323 -2.76 0.29 -13.40
N VAL A 324 -2.16 -0.20 -12.33
CA VAL A 324 -0.71 -0.42 -12.22
C VAL A 324 -0.44 -1.89 -11.91
N SER A 325 0.71 -2.36 -12.37
CA SER A 325 1.20 -3.68 -11.96
C SER A 325 1.55 -3.62 -10.46
N PRO A 326 1.18 -4.63 -9.65
CA PRO A 326 1.58 -4.74 -8.25
C PRO A 326 3.10 -4.89 -8.06
N LEU A 327 3.82 -5.14 -9.16
CA LEU A 327 5.28 -5.11 -9.27
C LEU A 327 5.82 -3.69 -9.54
N LYS A 328 5.12 -2.65 -9.11
CA LYS A 328 5.70 -1.32 -8.94
C LYS A 328 5.54 -1.01 -7.47
N PHE A 329 6.55 -0.42 -6.83
CA PHE A 329 6.43 0.22 -5.52
C PHE A 329 5.24 1.20 -5.57
N ALA A 330 4.06 0.71 -5.20
CA ALA A 330 2.82 1.32 -5.63
C ALA A 330 2.41 2.41 -4.65
N PRO A 331 1.86 3.53 -5.15
CA PRO A 331 0.90 4.29 -4.37
C PRO A 331 -0.16 3.33 -3.79
N PRO A 332 -0.77 3.63 -2.62
CA PRO A 332 -1.84 2.80 -2.07
C PRO A 332 -2.89 2.47 -3.13
N ALA A 333 -3.33 1.21 -3.17
CA ALA A 333 -4.42 0.79 -4.03
C ALA A 333 -5.66 1.68 -3.80
N PHE A 334 -6.31 2.06 -4.89
CA PHE A 334 -7.61 2.72 -4.87
C PHE A 334 -8.65 1.72 -4.36
N PRO A 335 -9.52 2.10 -3.41
CA PRO A 335 -10.42 1.17 -2.75
C PRO A 335 -11.69 0.92 -3.59
N GLU A 336 -11.52 0.31 -4.76
CA GLU A 336 -12.61 0.03 -5.69
C GLU A 336 -13.68 -0.93 -5.15
N GLN A 337 -13.34 -1.71 -4.12
CA GLN A 337 -14.26 -2.60 -3.43
C GLN A 337 -15.40 -1.87 -2.71
N ASN A 338 -15.23 -0.58 -2.43
CA ASN A 338 -16.22 0.28 -1.78
C ASN A 338 -17.31 0.74 -2.75
N LEU A 339 -17.07 0.55 -4.04
CA LEU A 339 -17.93 1.12 -5.06
C LEU A 339 -19.10 0.18 -5.28
N HIS A 340 -20.30 0.72 -5.09
CA HIS A 340 -21.51 0.06 -5.58
C HIS A 340 -21.61 0.24 -7.09
N TRP A 341 -21.35 -0.84 -7.82
CA TRP A 341 -21.42 -0.90 -9.27
C TRP A 341 -22.82 -1.32 -9.73
N ASN A 342 -23.64 -0.35 -10.14
CA ASN A 342 -24.94 -0.64 -10.76
C ASN A 342 -24.83 -0.80 -12.27
N GLU A 343 -23.77 -0.25 -12.88
CA GLU A 343 -23.53 -0.21 -14.32
C GLU A 343 -22.05 -0.52 -14.61
N ASP A 344 -21.64 -0.43 -15.87
CA ASP A 344 -20.23 -0.60 -16.28
C ASP A 344 -19.37 0.63 -16.00
N LEU A 345 -20.00 1.75 -15.66
CA LEU A 345 -19.35 3.02 -15.34
C LEU A 345 -19.81 3.48 -13.96
N LYS A 346 -18.84 3.91 -13.12
CA LYS A 346 -19.10 4.49 -11.81
C LYS A 346 -18.74 5.98 -11.85
N PRO A 347 -19.73 6.89 -11.74
CA PRO A 347 -19.44 8.31 -11.53
C PRO A 347 -18.97 8.53 -10.10
N LEU A 348 -17.81 9.17 -9.95
CA LEU A 348 -17.22 9.63 -8.70
C LEU A 348 -17.04 11.16 -8.77
N GLN A 349 -16.78 11.77 -7.62
CA GLN A 349 -16.38 13.17 -7.55
C GLN A 349 -14.97 13.28 -6.99
N VAL A 350 -14.18 14.19 -7.54
CA VAL A 350 -12.89 14.62 -6.99
C VAL A 350 -13.06 16.04 -6.51
N HIS A 351 -12.66 16.31 -5.27
CA HIS A 351 -12.72 17.63 -4.66
C HIS A 351 -11.32 18.14 -4.38
N LEU A 352 -10.94 19.29 -4.93
CA LEU A 352 -9.74 20.04 -4.61
C LEU A 352 -10.04 21.00 -3.46
N THR A 353 -9.32 20.87 -2.35
CA THR A 353 -9.37 21.79 -1.20
C THR A 353 -8.01 22.40 -0.89
N GLU A 354 -8.01 23.68 -0.55
CA GLU A 354 -6.82 24.48 -0.23
C GLU A 354 -7.21 25.55 0.81
N VAL A 355 -6.34 25.81 1.79
CA VAL A 355 -6.58 26.82 2.83
C VAL A 355 -6.74 28.21 2.23
N GLY A 356 -7.77 28.92 2.67
CA GLY A 356 -8.16 30.25 2.17
C GLY A 356 -8.87 30.26 0.80
N SER A 357 -9.15 29.08 0.21
CA SER A 357 -9.79 28.95 -1.11
C SER A 357 -11.11 28.16 -1.00
N GLU A 358 -12.11 28.54 -1.80
CA GLU A 358 -13.34 27.75 -1.93
C GLU A 358 -13.04 26.38 -2.56
N PRO A 359 -13.60 25.28 -2.03
CA PRO A 359 -13.46 23.96 -2.62
C PRO A 359 -13.94 23.88 -4.07
N ARG A 360 -13.22 23.16 -4.91
CA ARG A 360 -13.60 22.93 -6.32
C ARG A 360 -13.82 21.45 -6.56
N SER A 361 -14.84 21.10 -7.35
CA SER A 361 -15.21 19.71 -7.60
C SER A 361 -15.24 19.41 -9.10
N ALA A 362 -14.80 18.22 -9.49
CA ALA A 362 -14.86 17.74 -10.85
C ALA A 362 -15.25 16.24 -10.87
N PRO A 363 -16.07 15.81 -11.85
CA PRO A 363 -16.44 14.41 -11.96
C PRO A 363 -15.25 13.56 -12.41
N LEU A 364 -15.24 12.30 -11.96
CA LEU A 364 -14.32 11.27 -12.41
C LEU A 364 -15.13 10.03 -12.78
N PHE A 365 -15.01 9.55 -14.01
CA PHE A 365 -15.76 8.40 -14.49
C PHE A 365 -14.86 7.17 -14.50
N LEU A 366 -15.13 6.23 -13.60
CA LEU A 366 -14.36 5.00 -13.46
C LEU A 366 -15.09 3.83 -14.13
N PRO A 367 -14.56 3.25 -15.22
CA PRO A 367 -15.13 2.04 -15.81
C PRO A 367 -14.80 0.82 -14.95
N ARG A 368 -15.63 -0.24 -15.04
CA ARG A 368 -15.40 -1.52 -14.33
C ARG A 368 -14.02 -2.09 -14.57
N ASN A 369 -13.50 -1.96 -15.79
CA ASN A 369 -12.16 -2.37 -16.21
C ASN A 369 -11.38 -1.21 -16.83
N GLY A 370 -10.08 -1.08 -16.53
CA GLY A 370 -9.20 -0.05 -17.10
C GLY A 370 -9.05 1.21 -16.25
N ALA A 371 -8.63 2.30 -16.89
CA ALA A 371 -8.38 3.58 -16.25
C ALA A 371 -9.65 4.45 -16.19
N SER A 372 -9.73 5.36 -15.22
CA SER A 372 -10.75 6.40 -15.23
C SER A 372 -10.44 7.49 -16.26
N GLU A 373 -11.48 8.21 -16.66
CA GLU A 373 -11.30 9.56 -17.21
C GLU A 373 -10.73 10.49 -16.12
N PRO A 374 -9.80 11.40 -16.45
CA PRO A 374 -9.20 12.29 -15.46
C PRO A 374 -10.17 13.40 -15.05
N ALA A 375 -10.24 13.67 -13.74
CA ALA A 375 -10.77 14.93 -13.23
C ALA A 375 -9.71 16.02 -13.39
N ILE A 376 -10.06 17.14 -14.02
CA ILE A 376 -9.11 18.20 -14.40
C ILE A 376 -9.39 19.46 -13.56
N PHE A 377 -8.32 20.04 -13.01
CA PHE A 377 -8.37 21.29 -12.27
C PHE A 377 -7.32 22.27 -12.80
N ASP A 378 -7.76 23.46 -13.20
CA ASP A 378 -6.84 24.58 -13.43
C ASP A 378 -6.34 25.12 -12.08
N TYR A 379 -5.04 25.17 -11.85
CA TYR A 379 -4.46 25.64 -10.60
C TYR A 379 -3.45 26.75 -10.87
N ALA A 380 -3.74 27.96 -10.37
CA ALA A 380 -2.84 29.10 -10.43
C ALA A 380 -1.72 28.93 -9.39
N ILE A 381 -0.47 29.09 -9.81
CA ILE A 381 0.68 28.90 -8.94
C ILE A 381 0.89 30.15 -8.09
N PRO A 382 0.85 30.04 -6.75
CA PRO A 382 1.18 31.14 -5.87
C PRO A 382 2.68 31.43 -5.90
N ALA A 383 3.04 32.71 -6.03
CA ALA A 383 4.45 33.14 -6.05
C ALA A 383 5.03 33.32 -4.63
N ASP A 384 4.18 33.50 -3.62
CA ASP A 384 4.54 33.96 -2.26
C ASP A 384 4.39 32.90 -1.16
N ARG A 385 3.72 31.78 -1.44
CA ARG A 385 3.47 30.69 -0.48
C ARG A 385 3.78 29.31 -1.06
N ALA A 386 3.93 28.32 -0.18
CA ALA A 386 4.05 26.94 -0.60
C ALA A 386 2.70 26.43 -1.17
N ILE A 387 2.80 25.53 -2.15
CA ILE A 387 1.64 24.83 -2.72
C ILE A 387 1.35 23.63 -1.84
N ASP A 388 0.12 23.56 -1.37
CA ASP A 388 -0.33 22.48 -0.51
C ASP A 388 -1.84 22.27 -0.66
N VAL A 389 -2.20 21.43 -1.64
CA VAL A 389 -3.59 21.16 -2.00
C VAL A 389 -3.94 19.71 -1.75
N ARG A 390 -5.19 19.48 -1.38
CA ARG A 390 -5.74 18.15 -1.11
C ARG A 390 -6.80 17.79 -2.14
N PHE A 391 -6.77 16.53 -2.58
CA PHE A 391 -7.76 15.92 -3.44
C PHE A 391 -8.52 14.87 -2.65
N LEU A 392 -9.85 14.97 -2.60
CA LEU A 392 -10.72 13.98 -1.99
C LEU A 392 -11.55 13.30 -3.08
N VAL A 393 -11.42 11.99 -3.22
CA VAL A 393 -12.28 11.18 -4.09
C VAL A 393 -13.46 10.67 -3.28
N SER A 394 -14.67 10.88 -3.78
CA SER A 394 -15.91 10.55 -3.08
C SER A 394 -16.94 9.82 -3.95
N ASP A 395 -17.82 9.07 -3.27
CA ASP A 395 -19.08 8.50 -3.82
C ASP A 395 -20.24 9.01 -2.95
N GLY A 396 -20.92 10.05 -3.43
CA GLY A 396 -21.88 10.81 -2.63
C GLY A 396 -21.20 11.46 -1.42
N ALA A 397 -21.84 11.37 -0.25
CA ALA A 397 -21.27 11.89 1.00
C ALA A 397 -20.25 10.93 1.65
N SER A 398 -19.63 10.02 0.89
CA SER A 398 -18.63 9.06 1.39
C SER A 398 -17.26 9.42 0.84
N ILE A 399 -16.29 9.68 1.72
CA ILE A 399 -14.88 9.85 1.31
C ILE A 399 -14.30 8.45 1.05
N LEU A 400 -13.73 8.24 -0.14
CA LEU A 400 -13.09 6.98 -0.55
C LEU A 400 -11.57 7.03 -0.38
N GLN A 401 -10.94 8.10 -0.86
CA GLN A 401 -9.50 8.27 -0.77
C GLN A 401 -9.17 9.74 -0.79
N THR A 402 -8.14 10.15 -0.07
CA THR A 402 -7.60 11.50 -0.13
C THR A 402 -6.14 11.46 -0.52
N ALA A 403 -5.68 12.47 -1.26
CA ALA A 403 -4.30 12.64 -1.68
C ALA A 403 -3.89 14.09 -1.54
N ARG A 404 -2.58 14.34 -1.48
CA ARG A 404 -2.00 15.67 -1.41
C ARG A 404 -1.03 15.90 -2.53
N LEU A 405 -0.97 17.15 -2.96
CA LEU A 405 -0.01 17.69 -3.88
C LEU A 405 0.71 18.84 -3.19
N GLN A 406 2.04 18.73 -3.08
CA GLN A 406 2.89 19.68 -2.36
C GLN A 406 4.06 20.14 -3.22
N GLY A 407 4.53 21.37 -2.97
CA GLY A 407 5.73 21.93 -3.58
C GLY A 407 5.82 23.45 -3.41
N ARG A 408 6.63 24.10 -4.22
CA ARG A 408 6.70 25.56 -4.37
C ARG A 408 6.92 25.89 -5.84
N ALA A 409 6.69 27.13 -6.24
CA ALA A 409 7.07 27.62 -7.56
C ALA A 409 8.56 27.30 -7.85
N GLY A 410 8.83 26.62 -8.96
CA GLY A 410 10.16 26.16 -9.36
C GLY A 410 10.65 24.84 -8.75
N ASP A 411 9.97 24.32 -7.72
CA ASP A 411 10.39 23.11 -7.01
C ASP A 411 9.72 21.84 -7.55
N ALA A 412 10.29 20.68 -7.20
CA ALA A 412 9.73 19.38 -7.54
C ALA A 412 8.30 19.21 -6.99
N ILE A 413 7.44 18.58 -7.79
CA ILE A 413 6.07 18.26 -7.42
C ILE A 413 6.05 16.97 -6.62
N ILE A 414 5.41 16.99 -5.44
CA ILE A 414 5.25 15.82 -4.58
C ILE A 414 3.76 15.48 -4.51
N PHE A 415 3.39 14.33 -5.07
CA PHE A 415 2.03 13.77 -4.95
C PHE A 415 2.05 12.49 -4.12
N PHE A 416 1.15 12.38 -3.14
CA PHE A 416 0.98 11.16 -2.37
C PHE A 416 -0.45 11.00 -1.86
N VAL A 417 -0.92 9.77 -1.78
CA VAL A 417 -2.18 9.45 -1.08
C VAL A 417 -2.00 9.72 0.42
N GLU A 418 -2.90 10.52 1.01
CA GLU A 418 -2.93 10.93 2.41
C GLU A 418 -3.94 10.14 3.24
N VAL A 419 -5.00 9.57 2.68
CA VAL A 419 -5.87 8.63 3.40
C VAL A 419 -6.43 7.69 2.36
N PHE A 420 -6.46 6.39 2.61
CA PHE A 420 -7.31 5.50 1.83
C PHE A 420 -8.37 4.91 2.76
N ASN A 421 -9.64 5.12 2.40
CA ASN A 421 -10.74 4.48 3.08
C ASN A 421 -10.99 3.18 2.35
N SER A 422 -10.38 2.08 2.80
CA SER A 422 -10.80 0.73 2.41
C SER A 422 -11.73 0.19 3.49
N PRO A 423 -13.06 0.29 3.38
CA PRO A 423 -13.92 -0.67 4.00
C PRO A 423 -13.59 -2.06 3.53
N VAL A 424 -13.84 -2.93 4.48
CA VAL A 424 -13.72 -4.36 4.33
C VAL A 424 -15.03 -4.82 3.66
N ASP A 425 -16.21 -4.27 4.02
CA ASP A 425 -17.50 -4.67 3.43
C ASP A 425 -17.87 -4.05 2.05
N HIS A 426 -18.53 -4.86 1.21
CA HIS A 426 -19.05 -4.53 -0.14
C HIS A 426 -20.49 -3.98 -0.13
N HIS A 427 -21.21 -4.07 1.00
CA HIS A 427 -22.60 -3.63 1.14
C HIS A 427 -22.75 -2.43 2.07
N LYS A 428 -22.22 -1.27 1.68
CA LYS A 428 -22.36 -0.04 2.49
C LYS A 428 -23.73 0.60 2.36
N THR A 429 -24.32 0.93 3.51
CA THR A 429 -25.29 2.01 3.61
C THR A 429 -24.55 3.33 3.39
N ARG A 430 -25.12 4.25 2.60
CA ARG A 430 -24.52 5.57 2.34
C ARG A 430 -24.38 6.36 3.64
N PHE A 431 -23.33 7.15 3.76
CA PHE A 431 -23.21 8.15 4.82
C PHE A 431 -24.09 9.36 4.52
N ASP A 432 -24.58 10.01 5.57
CA ASP A 432 -25.29 11.29 5.47
C ASP A 432 -24.30 12.46 5.46
N VAL A 433 -23.22 12.32 6.23
CA VAL A 433 -22.13 13.29 6.33
C VAL A 433 -20.79 12.60 6.56
N SER A 434 -19.76 13.12 5.90
CA SER A 434 -18.36 12.77 6.15
C SER A 434 -17.59 13.97 6.70
N LEU A 435 -16.85 13.74 7.77
CA LEU A 435 -15.98 14.71 8.42
C LEU A 435 -14.54 14.24 8.30
N LEU A 436 -13.68 15.04 7.68
CA LEU A 436 -12.23 14.87 7.70
C LEU A 436 -11.63 15.99 8.56
N VAL A 437 -11.25 15.66 9.79
CA VAL A 437 -10.67 16.61 10.74
C VAL A 437 -9.17 16.39 10.78
N ASN A 438 -8.37 17.29 10.20
CA ASN A 438 -6.93 17.16 10.07
C ASN A 438 -6.17 18.34 10.70
N ASP A 439 -4.87 18.14 10.97
CA ASP A 439 -3.97 19.09 11.63
C ASP A 439 -3.00 19.82 10.67
N SER A 440 -3.11 19.63 9.36
CA SER A 440 -1.94 19.82 8.48
C SER A 440 -2.15 20.46 7.11
N LEU A 441 -3.34 20.93 6.69
CA LEU A 441 -3.44 21.63 5.40
C LEU A 441 -2.84 23.04 5.57
N GLY A 442 -1.74 23.36 4.88
CA GLY A 442 -0.99 24.59 5.12
C GLY A 442 -0.47 24.73 6.55
N ASN A 443 -0.24 23.62 7.27
CA ASN A 443 0.06 23.55 8.71
C ASN A 443 -1.02 24.15 9.63
N THR A 444 -2.26 24.28 9.14
CA THR A 444 -3.39 24.78 9.91
C THR A 444 -4.40 23.63 10.12
N PRO A 445 -4.85 23.40 11.37
CA PRO A 445 -5.95 22.48 11.62
C PRO A 445 -7.19 22.89 10.83
N SER A 446 -7.84 21.92 10.21
CA SER A 446 -8.97 22.14 9.33
C SER A 446 -9.95 20.97 9.36
N ALA A 447 -11.23 21.28 9.18
CA ALA A 447 -12.29 20.31 8.99
C ALA A 447 -12.76 20.41 7.54
N THR A 448 -12.73 19.30 6.83
CA THR A 448 -13.44 19.16 5.56
C THR A 448 -14.74 18.41 5.81
N ILE A 449 -15.86 19.05 5.48
CA ILE A 449 -17.21 18.52 5.67
C ILE A 449 -17.77 18.21 4.29
N LEU A 450 -18.18 16.97 4.07
CA LEU A 450 -18.76 16.49 2.82
C LEU A 450 -20.17 15.97 3.08
N THR A 451 -21.15 16.54 2.38
CA THR A 451 -22.56 16.11 2.38
C THR A 451 -22.99 15.73 0.96
N SER A 452 -24.23 15.30 0.79
CA SER A 452 -24.78 14.95 -0.53
C SER A 452 -24.84 16.14 -1.49
N GLU A 453 -24.88 17.37 -0.98
CA GLU A 453 -25.02 18.59 -1.77
C GLU A 453 -23.69 19.29 -2.05
N GLY A 454 -22.60 18.92 -1.35
CA GLY A 454 -21.30 19.51 -1.61
C GLY A 454 -20.28 19.34 -0.50
N ILE A 455 -19.17 20.06 -0.65
CA ILE A 455 -18.01 20.01 0.23
C ILE A 455 -17.68 21.41 0.77
N ARG A 456 -17.24 21.48 2.02
CA ARG A 456 -16.73 22.70 2.68
C ARG A 456 -15.42 22.41 3.38
N LEU A 457 -14.51 23.38 3.34
CA LEU A 457 -13.28 23.38 4.12
C LEU A 457 -13.37 24.55 5.10
N THR A 458 -13.17 24.25 6.38
CA THR A 458 -13.09 25.27 7.41
C THR A 458 -11.77 25.14 8.14
N GLU A 459 -11.08 26.27 8.29
CA GLU A 459 -9.98 26.39 9.23
C GLU A 459 -10.51 26.29 10.65
N LEU A 460 -9.83 25.50 11.46
CA LEU A 460 -10.17 25.29 12.85
C LEU A 460 -9.09 25.98 13.69
N ASP A 461 -9.50 26.89 14.57
CA ASP A 461 -8.57 27.38 15.58
C ASP A 461 -8.17 26.20 16.48
N VAL A 462 -6.86 25.93 16.52
CA VAL A 462 -6.25 24.81 17.26
C VAL A 462 -6.62 24.87 18.73
N THR A 463 -6.68 26.08 19.29
CA THR A 463 -6.95 26.34 20.69
C THR A 463 -8.43 26.17 21.00
N GLU A 464 -9.32 26.64 20.13
CA GLU A 464 -10.77 26.53 20.33
C GLU A 464 -11.26 25.09 20.21
N ILE A 465 -10.78 24.33 19.21
CA ILE A 465 -11.13 22.91 19.09
C ILE A 465 -10.46 22.06 20.14
N GLY A 466 -9.20 22.33 20.46
CA GLY A 466 -8.53 21.68 21.60
C GLY A 466 -9.34 21.88 22.88
N SER A 467 -9.80 23.11 23.13
CA SER A 467 -10.65 23.47 24.26
C SER A 467 -12.02 22.79 24.19
N ALA A 468 -12.73 22.82 23.06
CA ALA A 468 -14.05 22.19 22.90
C ALA A 468 -13.99 20.67 23.10
N ARG A 469 -12.94 20.02 22.57
CA ARG A 469 -12.68 18.58 22.76
C ARG A 469 -12.45 18.27 24.23
N GLU A 470 -11.63 19.07 24.91
CA GLU A 470 -11.33 18.87 26.32
C GLU A 470 -12.55 19.16 27.21
N GLN A 471 -13.33 20.20 26.91
CA GLN A 471 -14.58 20.51 27.61
C GLN A 471 -15.61 19.39 27.48
N LEU A 472 -15.78 18.83 26.28
CA LEU A 472 -16.65 17.67 26.07
C LEU A 472 -16.14 16.43 26.80
N ARG A 473 -14.82 16.20 26.81
CA ARG A 473 -14.21 15.09 27.55
C ARG A 473 -14.45 15.24 29.06
N LEU A 474 -14.25 16.43 29.62
CA LEU A 474 -14.47 16.72 31.03
C LEU A 474 -15.95 16.63 31.40
N ALA A 475 -16.85 17.13 30.55
CA ALA A 475 -18.29 16.99 30.75
C ALA A 475 -18.72 15.51 30.76
N LEU A 476 -18.20 14.71 29.84
CA LEU A 476 -18.44 13.26 29.81
C LEU A 476 -17.85 12.56 31.04
N GLU A 477 -16.65 12.94 31.50
CA GLU A 477 -16.04 12.43 32.73
C GLU A 477 -16.90 12.72 33.95
N GLU A 478 -17.49 13.92 34.04
CA GLU A 478 -18.41 14.29 35.11
C GLU A 478 -19.64 13.39 35.13
N CYS A 479 -20.21 13.04 33.96
CA CYS A 479 -21.35 12.11 33.90
C CYS A 479 -21.05 10.72 34.48
N LEU A 480 -19.77 10.34 34.60
CA LEU A 480 -19.34 9.03 35.12
C LEU A 480 -18.95 9.08 36.60
N ARG A 481 -18.91 10.26 37.22
CA ARG A 481 -18.51 10.38 38.63
C ARG A 481 -19.58 9.78 39.56
N PRO A 482 -19.19 9.03 40.61
CA PRO A 482 -20.14 8.31 41.47
C PRO A 482 -21.23 9.18 42.12
N LYS A 483 -20.95 10.46 42.37
CA LYS A 483 -21.81 11.39 43.10
C LYS A 483 -22.35 12.53 42.22
N ALA A 484 -22.10 12.49 40.92
CA ALA A 484 -22.57 13.53 40.02
C ALA A 484 -24.10 13.46 39.89
N ALA A 485 -24.74 14.63 39.85
CA ALA A 485 -26.13 14.73 39.44
C ALA A 485 -26.22 14.45 37.94
N LEU A 486 -26.59 13.22 37.57
CA LEU A 486 -26.55 12.76 36.17
C LEU A 486 -27.33 13.69 35.23
N ASN A 487 -28.46 14.23 35.67
CA ASN A 487 -29.28 15.16 34.88
C ASN A 487 -28.47 16.40 34.47
N SER A 488 -27.89 17.10 35.45
CA SER A 488 -27.08 18.31 35.24
C SER A 488 -25.81 18.00 34.45
N ALA A 489 -25.16 16.86 34.72
CA ALA A 489 -23.99 16.44 33.97
C ALA A 489 -24.31 16.15 32.48
N LEU A 490 -25.40 15.43 32.20
CA LEU A 490 -25.86 15.15 30.84
C LEU A 490 -26.35 16.42 30.13
N PHE A 491 -26.98 17.34 30.86
CA PHE A 491 -27.33 18.66 30.33
C PHE A 491 -26.08 19.40 29.85
N ASN A 492 -25.04 19.48 30.69
CA ASN A 492 -23.79 20.16 30.33
C ASN A 492 -23.11 19.50 29.14
N LEU A 493 -23.10 18.17 29.08
CA LEU A 493 -22.61 17.44 27.91
C LEU A 493 -23.42 17.76 26.65
N ALA A 494 -24.75 17.78 26.74
CA ALA A 494 -25.65 18.11 25.63
C ALA A 494 -25.48 19.56 25.17
N ASN A 495 -25.35 20.50 26.10
CA ASN A 495 -25.16 21.92 25.81
C ASN A 495 -23.85 22.16 25.05
N ASN A 496 -22.72 21.62 25.57
CA ASN A 496 -21.43 21.71 24.88
C ASN A 496 -21.46 21.01 23.51
N GLY A 497 -22.15 19.86 23.42
CA GLY A 497 -22.31 19.11 22.19
C GLY A 497 -23.15 19.86 21.15
N LYS A 498 -24.18 20.57 21.59
CA LYS A 498 -25.03 21.41 20.75
C LYS A 498 -24.27 22.63 20.23
N LEU A 499 -23.54 23.33 21.10
CA LEU A 499 -22.72 24.47 20.67
C LEU A 499 -21.72 24.09 19.58
N LEU A 500 -21.06 22.94 19.72
CA LEU A 500 -20.15 22.43 18.70
C LEU A 500 -20.88 22.03 17.41
N LEU A 501 -22.05 21.39 17.51
CA LEU A 501 -22.85 21.01 16.34
C LEU A 501 -23.38 22.23 15.58
N ASP A 502 -23.92 23.21 16.30
CA ASP A 502 -24.47 24.45 15.72
C ASP A 502 -23.34 25.24 15.03
N ALA A 503 -22.14 25.30 15.62
CA ALA A 503 -20.96 25.87 14.95
C ALA A 503 -20.60 25.14 13.65
N LEU A 504 -20.69 23.80 13.60
CA LEU A 504 -20.45 23.04 12.36
C LEU A 504 -21.56 23.28 11.30
N LYS A 505 -22.81 23.44 11.74
CA LYS A 505 -23.96 23.74 10.88
C LYS A 505 -23.87 25.14 10.28
N ASP A 506 -23.50 26.14 11.06
CA ASP A 506 -23.32 27.52 10.60
C ASP A 506 -22.24 27.62 9.51
N LEU A 507 -21.23 26.76 9.58
CA LEU A 507 -20.17 26.64 8.58
C LEU A 507 -20.59 25.85 7.34
N THR A 508 -21.68 25.08 7.41
CA THR A 508 -22.13 24.18 6.35
C THR A 508 -23.63 24.33 6.10
N PRO A 509 -24.05 25.25 5.22
CA PRO A 509 -25.47 25.47 4.92
C PRO A 509 -26.23 24.22 4.43
N SER A 510 -25.51 23.24 3.86
CA SER A 510 -26.01 21.97 3.38
C SER A 510 -25.89 20.82 4.40
N TRP A 511 -25.88 21.14 5.70
CA TRP A 511 -25.87 20.13 6.76
C TRP A 511 -27.13 19.25 6.67
N PRO A 512 -27.02 17.91 6.74
CA PRO A 512 -28.16 17.04 6.55
C PRO A 512 -29.17 17.16 7.70
N THR A 513 -30.46 16.98 7.39
CA THR A 513 -31.55 17.00 8.37
C THR A 513 -31.59 15.75 9.26
N THR A 514 -30.99 14.66 8.79
CA THR A 514 -30.85 13.39 9.51
C THR A 514 -29.40 12.93 9.46
N MET A 515 -28.95 12.32 10.54
CA MET A 515 -27.60 11.78 10.66
C MET A 515 -27.72 10.36 11.17
N ASP A 516 -28.19 9.43 10.34
CA ASP A 516 -28.24 8.01 10.72
C ASP A 516 -26.83 7.41 10.67
N ARG A 517 -25.98 7.94 9.79
CA ARG A 517 -24.65 7.40 9.55
C ARG A 517 -23.61 8.47 9.25
N VAL A 518 -22.54 8.47 10.04
CA VAL A 518 -21.48 9.48 9.99
C VAL A 518 -20.13 8.83 9.73
N GLN A 519 -19.39 9.31 8.74
CA GLN A 519 -17.99 8.95 8.55
C GLN A 519 -17.10 10.01 9.22
N LEU A 520 -16.24 9.59 10.15
CA LEU A 520 -15.23 10.45 10.75
C LEU A 520 -13.85 9.93 10.37
N THR A 521 -13.08 10.76 9.68
CA THR A 521 -11.67 10.53 9.35
C THR A 521 -10.81 11.54 10.13
N THR A 522 -9.83 11.05 10.87
CA THR A 522 -8.88 11.90 11.61
C THR A 522 -7.45 11.42 11.36
N PRO A 523 -6.44 12.31 11.33
CA PRO A 523 -5.07 11.88 11.37
C PRO A 523 -4.88 11.27 12.74
N SER A 524 -4.33 10.06 12.76
CA SER A 524 -3.64 9.57 13.94
C SER A 524 -4.48 9.39 15.22
N ASN A 525 -5.75 9.02 15.07
CA ASN A 525 -6.68 8.77 16.17
C ASN A 525 -6.91 9.98 17.09
N GLY A 526 -6.73 11.19 16.58
CA GLY A 526 -7.13 12.41 17.28
C GLY A 526 -8.62 12.33 17.63
N TYR A 527 -8.93 12.07 18.90
CA TYR A 527 -10.31 11.91 19.35
C TYR A 527 -11.15 13.17 19.10
N PHE A 528 -11.98 13.17 18.06
CA PHE A 528 -13.03 14.17 17.86
C PHE A 528 -14.36 13.60 18.38
N PRO A 529 -15.04 14.25 19.35
CA PRO A 529 -16.15 13.69 20.14
C PRO A 529 -17.51 13.70 19.42
N VAL A 530 -17.61 13.11 18.22
CA VAL A 530 -18.85 13.09 17.41
C VAL A 530 -20.03 12.48 18.17
N GLU A 531 -19.79 11.48 19.01
CA GLU A 531 -20.84 10.83 19.80
C GLU A 531 -21.55 11.81 20.74
N CYS A 532 -20.84 12.84 21.21
CA CYS A 532 -21.35 13.82 22.16
C CYS A 532 -22.07 14.99 21.49
N LEU A 533 -22.04 15.11 20.16
CA LEU A 533 -22.80 16.14 19.45
C LEU A 533 -24.30 15.94 19.71
N TYR A 534 -25.01 17.05 19.90
CA TYR A 534 -26.41 17.04 20.33
C TYR A 534 -27.31 17.78 19.34
N ASP A 535 -28.17 17.03 18.66
CA ASP A 535 -29.11 17.51 17.64
C ASP A 535 -30.55 17.65 18.18
N GLY A 536 -30.69 17.70 19.51
CA GLY A 536 -31.97 17.95 20.17
C GLY A 536 -32.15 19.41 20.61
N GLU A 537 -33.37 19.73 21.04
CA GLU A 537 -33.63 20.96 21.78
C GLU A 537 -33.09 20.85 23.22
N ILE A 538 -32.42 21.91 23.69
CA ILE A 538 -31.87 21.98 25.04
C ILE A 538 -32.89 22.66 25.98
N PRO A 539 -33.15 22.10 27.18
CA PRO A 539 -33.98 22.76 28.17
C PRO A 539 -33.41 24.10 28.66
N ASP A 540 -34.26 24.97 29.20
CA ASP A 540 -33.78 26.27 29.73
C ASP A 540 -33.11 26.16 31.11
N ASN A 541 -33.24 25.00 31.77
CA ASN A 541 -32.71 24.75 33.11
C ASN A 541 -31.67 23.61 33.08
N GLU A 542 -30.51 23.85 33.69
CA GLU A 542 -29.43 22.87 33.84
C GLU A 542 -29.86 21.63 34.61
N ASP A 543 -30.75 21.77 35.59
CA ASP A 543 -31.25 20.66 36.41
C ASP A 543 -32.51 19.99 35.81
N ALA A 544 -32.81 20.25 34.54
CA ALA A 544 -33.96 19.65 33.86
C ALA A 544 -33.94 18.11 34.00
N ALA A 545 -35.10 17.54 34.31
CA ALA A 545 -35.24 16.09 34.38
C ALA A 545 -34.96 15.45 33.01
N LEU A 546 -34.43 14.22 33.02
CA LEU A 546 -34.35 13.43 31.79
C LEU A 546 -35.75 13.05 31.33
N CYS A 547 -35.94 12.98 30.01
CA CYS A 547 -37.20 12.61 29.37
C CYS A 547 -37.83 11.37 30.02
N ASP A 548 -39.09 11.46 30.45
CA ASP A 548 -39.80 10.35 31.13
C ASP A 548 -39.98 9.15 30.19
N ASP A 549 -40.20 9.42 28.91
CA ASP A 549 -40.37 8.40 27.86
C ASP A 549 -39.04 7.82 27.31
N ARG A 550 -37.90 8.18 27.91
CA ARG A 550 -36.57 7.79 27.36
C ARG A 550 -36.36 6.28 27.31
N SER A 551 -36.84 5.52 28.30
CA SER A 551 -36.56 4.07 28.39
C SER A 551 -37.09 3.33 27.17
N GLY A 552 -38.33 3.63 26.75
CA GLY A 552 -38.91 3.06 25.53
C GLY A 552 -38.15 3.44 24.26
N CYS A 553 -37.74 4.71 24.13
CA CYS A 553 -37.02 5.19 22.94
C CYS A 553 -35.58 4.65 22.85
N LEU A 554 -34.89 4.55 23.99
CA LEU A 554 -33.54 3.98 24.07
C LEU A 554 -33.56 2.48 23.77
N THR A 555 -34.58 1.77 24.26
CA THR A 555 -34.75 0.33 23.99
C THR A 555 -35.06 0.06 22.52
N SER A 556 -35.96 0.84 21.90
CA SER A 556 -36.27 0.68 20.47
C SER A 556 -35.17 1.21 19.56
N GLY A 557 -34.35 2.14 20.05
CA GLY A 557 -33.40 2.89 19.25
C GLY A 557 -34.02 3.98 18.38
N ILE A 558 -35.32 4.23 18.52
CA ILE A 558 -36.08 5.14 17.67
C ILE A 558 -36.74 6.20 18.56
N ALA A 559 -36.45 7.46 18.30
CA ALA A 559 -37.13 8.57 18.95
C ALA A 559 -38.56 8.70 18.41
N ARG A 560 -39.53 9.07 19.25
CA ARG A 560 -40.90 9.34 18.80
C ARG A 560 -40.91 10.54 17.84
N GLU A 561 -41.52 10.37 16.67
CA GLU A 561 -41.83 11.48 15.76
C GLU A 561 -42.71 12.51 16.47
N ASN A 562 -42.46 13.79 16.23
CA ASN A 562 -43.23 14.91 16.79
C ASN A 562 -43.44 14.83 18.32
N CYS A 563 -42.42 14.37 19.04
CA CYS A 563 -42.47 14.21 20.49
C CYS A 563 -42.76 15.54 21.20
N SER A 564 -43.92 15.65 21.85
CA SER A 564 -44.34 16.85 22.59
C SER A 564 -43.39 17.19 23.75
N ILE A 565 -42.80 16.19 24.41
CA ILE A 565 -41.81 16.40 25.48
C ILE A 565 -40.60 17.15 24.95
N ARG A 566 -40.07 16.74 23.79
CA ARG A 566 -38.95 17.44 23.13
C ARG A 566 -39.32 18.86 22.73
N ALA A 567 -40.50 19.03 22.13
CA ALA A 567 -40.97 20.34 21.66
C ALA A 567 -41.15 21.36 22.81
N THR A 568 -41.53 20.91 24.02
CA THR A 568 -41.70 21.81 25.17
C THR A 568 -40.40 22.25 25.83
N ARG A 569 -39.27 21.58 25.58
CA ARG A 569 -37.95 21.94 26.16
C ARG A 569 -37.92 21.97 27.69
N HIS A 570 -38.79 21.22 28.37
CA HIS A 570 -38.75 21.12 29.84
C HIS A 570 -37.89 19.96 30.35
N GLN A 571 -37.66 18.94 29.52
CA GLN A 571 -36.89 17.74 29.86
C GLN A 571 -35.81 17.49 28.82
N LEU A 572 -34.65 17.02 29.27
CA LEU A 572 -33.55 16.67 28.37
C LEU A 572 -33.82 15.31 27.73
N CYS A 573 -33.83 15.24 26.40
CA CYS A 573 -34.00 13.97 25.69
C CYS A 573 -32.65 13.35 25.30
N PRO A 574 -32.27 12.16 25.84
CA PRO A 574 -31.00 11.51 25.51
C PRO A 574 -30.87 11.07 24.04
N MET A 575 -32.01 10.84 23.38
CA MET A 575 -32.05 10.51 21.94
C MET A 575 -31.60 11.67 21.04
N GLY A 576 -31.19 12.82 21.59
CA GLY A 576 -30.61 13.93 20.83
C GLY A 576 -29.11 13.77 20.58
N PHE A 577 -28.42 12.90 21.31
CA PHE A 577 -27.00 12.64 21.10
C PHE A 577 -26.76 11.79 19.84
N LEU A 578 -25.82 12.18 18.98
CA LEU A 578 -25.50 11.39 17.78
C LEU A 578 -24.97 10.00 18.12
N GLY A 579 -24.24 9.83 19.22
CA GLY A 579 -23.77 8.51 19.65
C GLY A 579 -24.89 7.50 19.95
N ILE A 580 -26.13 7.99 20.13
CA ILE A 580 -27.33 7.22 20.49
C ILE A 580 -28.20 6.90 19.28
N THR A 581 -28.26 7.81 18.30
CA THR A 581 -29.09 7.67 17.11
C THR A 581 -28.31 7.23 15.87
N SER A 582 -27.01 7.50 15.83
CA SER A 582 -26.18 7.40 14.63
C SER A 582 -25.13 6.31 14.73
N VAL A 583 -24.91 5.58 13.64
CA VAL A 583 -23.73 4.73 13.49
C VAL A 583 -22.56 5.60 13.05
N ILE A 584 -21.54 5.70 13.90
CA ILE A 584 -20.35 6.52 13.65
C ILE A 584 -19.18 5.60 13.28
N GLU A 585 -18.68 5.76 12.05
CA GLU A 585 -17.52 5.03 11.56
C GLU A 585 -16.25 5.87 11.72
N ARG A 586 -15.31 5.39 12.54
CA ARG A 586 -14.05 6.08 12.84
C ARG A 586 -12.89 5.47 12.08
N ARG A 587 -12.27 6.28 11.23
CA ARG A 587 -11.10 5.90 10.45
C ARG A 587 -9.87 6.69 10.86
N THR A 588 -8.77 5.95 10.92
CA THR A 588 -7.43 6.49 11.13
C THR A 588 -6.59 6.35 9.88
N TRP A 589 -5.57 7.17 9.84
CA TRP A 589 -4.50 7.10 8.86
C TRP A 589 -3.14 7.18 9.55
N ASP A 590 -2.17 6.46 8.97
CA ASP A 590 -0.73 6.58 9.25
C ASP A 590 0.05 6.56 7.92
N ARG A 591 0.92 7.55 7.69
CA ARG A 591 1.79 7.65 6.50
C ARG A 591 2.72 6.44 6.36
N THR A 592 3.04 5.78 7.47
CA THR A 592 4.01 4.69 7.59
C THR A 592 3.37 3.31 7.63
N MET A 593 2.03 3.21 7.61
CA MET A 593 1.36 1.91 7.59
C MET A 593 1.74 1.11 6.34
N ASP A 594 2.05 -0.17 6.55
CA ASP A 594 2.43 -1.11 5.49
C ASP A 594 1.26 -1.29 4.51
N LYS A 595 1.47 -0.85 3.27
CA LYS A 595 0.47 -0.78 2.19
C LYS A 595 0.30 -2.12 1.46
N THR A 596 1.06 -3.15 1.83
CA THR A 596 1.17 -4.44 1.12
C THR A 596 0.04 -5.44 1.41
N VAL A 597 -0.86 -5.13 2.36
CA VAL A 597 -1.94 -6.04 2.85
C VAL A 597 -2.97 -6.44 1.77
N TRP A 598 -2.92 -5.84 0.58
CA TRP A 598 -3.99 -5.81 -0.43
C TRP A 598 -3.74 -6.62 -1.70
N LEU A 599 -2.63 -7.35 -1.81
CA LEU A 599 -2.39 -8.26 -2.95
C LEU A 599 -3.24 -9.55 -2.92
N LYS A 600 -4.25 -9.65 -2.05
CA LYS A 600 -5.09 -10.84 -1.93
C LYS A 600 -6.34 -10.74 -2.82
N GLN A 601 -6.67 -11.82 -3.51
CA GLN A 601 -7.82 -11.96 -4.44
C GLN A 601 -9.16 -11.53 -3.81
N ALA A 602 -10.14 -11.13 -4.62
CA ALA A 602 -11.47 -10.68 -4.18
C ALA A 602 -12.22 -11.66 -3.25
N THR A 603 -11.99 -12.97 -3.39
CA THR A 603 -12.55 -14.00 -2.50
C THR A 603 -11.92 -13.97 -1.09
N ALA A 604 -10.64 -13.61 -0.98
CA ALA A 604 -9.98 -13.36 0.30
C ALA A 604 -10.46 -12.05 0.97
N LEU A 605 -11.00 -11.10 0.19
CA LEU A 605 -11.65 -9.91 0.72
C LEU A 605 -13.00 -10.28 1.34
N SER A 606 -13.88 -11.02 0.66
CA SER A 606 -15.17 -11.44 1.25
C SER A 606 -15.08 -12.21 2.57
N SER A 607 -14.01 -12.99 2.77
CA SER A 607 -13.74 -13.70 4.04
C SER A 607 -13.17 -12.81 5.14
N ARG A 608 -12.56 -11.66 4.79
CA ARG A 608 -12.18 -10.61 5.75
C ARG A 608 -13.39 -9.82 6.26
N ASN A 609 -14.56 -9.86 5.63
CA ASN A 609 -15.69 -8.96 5.95
C ASN A 609 -16.53 -9.47 7.11
N ARG A 610 -16.41 -10.76 7.38
CA ARG A 610 -17.28 -11.45 8.31
C ARG A 610 -16.48 -12.00 9.46
N ILE A 611 -16.89 -11.64 10.67
CA ILE A 611 -16.39 -12.27 11.88
C ILE A 611 -17.25 -13.51 12.10
N ALA A 612 -16.85 -14.61 11.46
CA ALA A 612 -17.63 -15.84 11.45
C ALA A 612 -17.65 -16.56 12.81
N GLU A 613 -16.66 -16.31 13.69
CA GLU A 613 -16.59 -16.96 14.99
C GLU A 613 -15.71 -16.19 16.00
N LEU A 614 -16.27 -15.86 17.16
CA LEU A 614 -15.55 -15.22 18.28
C LEU A 614 -15.31 -16.13 19.49
N ARG A 615 -15.43 -17.46 19.33
CA ARG A 615 -15.33 -18.42 20.45
C ARG A 615 -13.94 -18.55 21.06
N ARG A 616 -12.89 -18.22 20.31
CA ARG A 616 -11.51 -18.25 20.80
C ARG A 616 -11.17 -16.91 21.42
N VAL A 617 -11.46 -16.81 22.72
CA VAL A 617 -11.25 -15.62 23.53
C VAL A 617 -9.93 -15.72 24.29
N LEU A 618 -9.18 -14.62 24.36
CA LEU A 618 -8.08 -14.46 25.31
C LEU A 618 -8.41 -13.30 26.25
N PHE A 619 -8.29 -13.53 27.56
CA PHE A 619 -8.69 -12.57 28.57
C PHE A 619 -7.55 -12.19 29.51
N ALA A 620 -7.41 -10.90 29.77
CA ALA A 620 -6.56 -10.35 30.83
C ALA A 620 -7.21 -9.10 31.44
N ALA A 621 -6.94 -8.89 32.71
CA ALA A 621 -7.44 -7.74 33.46
C ALA A 621 -6.43 -7.33 34.54
N SER A 622 -6.44 -6.07 34.95
CA SER A 622 -5.78 -5.60 36.18
C SER A 622 -6.56 -6.02 37.42
N ASN A 623 -5.88 -6.33 38.52
CA ASN A 623 -6.52 -6.56 39.82
C ASN A 623 -7.30 -5.32 40.30
N ARG A 624 -6.86 -4.12 39.91
CA ARG A 624 -7.56 -2.87 40.23
C ARG A 624 -8.98 -2.79 39.66
N ALA A 625 -9.29 -3.58 38.63
CA ALA A 625 -10.62 -3.61 38.06
C ALA A 625 -11.67 -4.07 39.09
N ASP A 626 -11.27 -4.89 40.07
CA ASP A 626 -12.12 -5.39 41.16
C ASP A 626 -12.00 -4.58 42.47
N GLU A 627 -11.27 -3.46 42.49
CA GLU A 627 -11.11 -2.60 43.68
C GLU A 627 -12.35 -1.70 43.90
N PHE A 628 -13.48 -2.32 44.20
CA PHE A 628 -14.73 -1.67 44.57
C PHE A 628 -15.59 -2.61 45.43
N ASN A 629 -16.52 -2.06 46.21
CA ASN A 629 -17.44 -2.87 47.01
C ASN A 629 -18.75 -3.09 46.25
N ASP A 630 -19.45 -4.18 46.55
CA ASP A 630 -20.70 -4.52 45.87
C ASP A 630 -21.78 -3.42 46.03
N TYR A 631 -21.80 -2.72 47.17
CA TYR A 631 -22.72 -1.61 47.39
C TYR A 631 -22.38 -0.35 46.59
N ASP A 632 -21.19 -0.27 45.97
CA ASP A 632 -20.84 0.80 45.04
C ASP A 632 -21.50 0.59 43.66
N VAL A 633 -22.04 -0.61 43.39
CA VAL A 633 -22.76 -0.95 42.16
C VAL A 633 -24.22 -0.49 42.28
N PRO A 634 -24.73 0.34 41.36
CA PRO A 634 -26.12 0.77 41.39
C PRO A 634 -27.08 -0.43 41.25
N PRO A 635 -28.26 -0.40 41.90
CA PRO A 635 -29.21 -1.53 41.90
C PRO A 635 -29.71 -1.99 40.53
N GLN A 636 -29.58 -1.15 39.50
CA GLN A 636 -29.99 -1.47 38.12
C GLN A 636 -28.98 -2.39 37.41
N PHE A 637 -27.82 -2.63 38.02
CA PHE A 637 -26.76 -3.47 37.50
C PHE A 637 -26.45 -4.62 38.45
N SER A 638 -26.11 -5.76 37.86
CA SER A 638 -25.50 -6.87 38.60
C SER A 638 -24.03 -6.56 38.86
N THR A 639 -23.54 -6.92 40.04
CA THR A 639 -22.09 -6.91 40.30
C THR A 639 -21.39 -7.88 39.37
N VAL A 640 -20.35 -7.40 38.69
CA VAL A 640 -19.49 -8.20 37.80
C VAL A 640 -18.04 -8.04 38.24
N ARG A 641 -17.36 -9.15 38.50
CA ARG A 641 -15.93 -9.23 38.81
C ARG A 641 -15.16 -9.81 37.63
N THR A 642 -13.84 -9.67 37.65
CA THR A 642 -12.99 -10.27 36.60
C THR A 642 -13.17 -11.78 36.45
N GLN A 643 -13.51 -12.48 37.54
CA GLN A 643 -13.82 -13.92 37.54
C GLN A 643 -15.07 -14.26 36.72
N ASP A 644 -16.09 -13.39 36.74
CA ASP A 644 -17.32 -13.59 35.98
C ASP A 644 -17.06 -13.45 34.47
N ILE A 645 -16.15 -12.55 34.10
CA ILE A 645 -15.71 -12.37 32.70
C ILE A 645 -14.93 -13.61 32.22
N GLU A 646 -14.07 -14.18 33.07
CA GLU A 646 -13.34 -15.43 32.77
C GLU A 646 -14.30 -16.61 32.51
N LEU A 647 -15.33 -16.75 33.35
CA LEU A 647 -16.37 -17.76 33.17
C LEU A 647 -17.18 -17.53 31.88
N LEU A 648 -17.60 -16.29 31.63
CA LEU A 648 -18.36 -15.90 30.45
C LEU A 648 -17.58 -16.14 29.15
N ALA A 649 -16.31 -15.72 29.13
CA ALA A 649 -15.42 -15.86 27.98
C ALA A 649 -14.94 -17.31 27.76
N ASN A 650 -15.17 -18.20 28.74
CA ASN A 650 -14.60 -19.54 28.79
C ASN A 650 -13.09 -19.51 28.52
N ALA A 651 -12.39 -18.54 29.11
CA ALA A 651 -10.99 -18.24 28.83
C ALA A 651 -10.24 -17.92 30.11
N GLN A 652 -9.20 -18.71 30.40
CA GLN A 652 -8.39 -18.51 31.59
C GLN A 652 -7.74 -17.13 31.60
N ARG A 653 -7.93 -16.38 32.68
CA ARG A 653 -7.33 -15.04 32.85
C ARG A 653 -5.80 -15.15 32.83
N LYS A 654 -5.16 -14.31 32.00
CA LYS A 654 -3.70 -14.14 32.00
C LYS A 654 -3.31 -13.00 32.93
N TYR A 655 -2.29 -13.26 33.75
CA TYR A 655 -1.85 -12.34 34.81
C TYR A 655 -0.57 -11.58 34.44
N ASN A 656 0.15 -12.00 33.40
CA ASN A 656 1.37 -11.34 32.93
C ASN A 656 1.46 -11.39 31.39
N TRP A 657 2.30 -10.53 30.83
CA TRP A 657 2.42 -10.33 29.38
C TRP A 657 3.16 -11.46 28.66
N HIS A 658 3.97 -12.24 29.38
CA HIS A 658 4.65 -13.41 28.83
C HIS A 658 3.64 -14.52 28.51
N ASP A 659 2.82 -14.90 29.49
CA ASP A 659 1.76 -15.90 29.34
C ASP A 659 0.70 -15.45 28.34
N TRP A 660 0.41 -14.14 28.30
CA TRP A 660 -0.45 -13.54 27.28
C TRP A 660 0.11 -13.81 25.88
N SER A 661 1.38 -13.48 25.63
CA SER A 661 2.00 -13.64 24.31
C SER A 661 2.12 -15.11 23.90
N GLN A 662 2.43 -16.00 24.86
CA GLN A 662 2.40 -17.44 24.62
C GLN A 662 1.00 -17.93 24.22
N ALA A 663 -0.03 -17.44 24.90
CA ALA A 663 -1.41 -17.80 24.58
C ALA A 663 -1.84 -17.30 23.20
N ILE A 664 -1.46 -16.08 22.80
CA ILE A 664 -1.70 -15.56 21.44
C ILE A 664 -1.16 -16.55 20.39
N ALA A 665 0.08 -17.02 20.57
CA ALA A 665 0.71 -17.97 19.66
C ALA A 665 0.03 -19.35 19.68
N ALA A 666 -0.47 -19.79 20.83
CA ALA A 666 -1.07 -21.11 20.99
C ALA A 666 -2.49 -21.23 20.45
N ILE A 667 -3.36 -20.24 20.70
CA ILE A 667 -4.81 -20.36 20.40
C ILE A 667 -5.26 -19.53 19.19
N HIS A 668 -4.43 -18.58 18.73
CA HIS A 668 -4.76 -17.63 17.66
C HIS A 668 -6.16 -17.00 17.86
N PRO A 669 -6.35 -16.22 18.93
CA PRO A 669 -7.68 -15.77 19.36
C PRO A 669 -8.33 -14.87 18.32
N LYS A 670 -9.67 -14.90 18.28
CA LYS A 670 -10.49 -14.02 17.43
C LYS A 670 -11.12 -12.88 18.22
N LEU A 671 -11.16 -13.00 19.55
CA LEU A 671 -11.55 -11.96 20.49
C LEU A 671 -10.45 -11.80 21.55
N LEU A 672 -9.94 -10.59 21.72
CA LEU A 672 -9.08 -10.22 22.83
C LEU A 672 -9.89 -9.36 23.79
N VAL A 673 -9.93 -9.76 25.06
CA VAL A 673 -10.62 -9.03 26.12
C VAL A 673 -9.59 -8.54 27.12
N LEU A 674 -9.42 -7.23 27.18
CA LEU A 674 -8.44 -6.56 28.00
C LEU A 674 -9.13 -5.51 28.88
N VAL A 675 -8.97 -5.65 30.19
CA VAL A 675 -9.39 -4.65 31.19
C VAL A 675 -8.14 -4.10 31.90
N PRO A 676 -7.33 -3.28 31.21
CA PRO A 676 -6.05 -2.83 31.75
C PRO A 676 -6.24 -1.63 32.67
N HIS A 677 -5.32 -1.45 33.61
CA HIS A 677 -5.05 -0.11 34.13
C HIS A 677 -4.04 0.56 33.19
N ILE A 678 -4.23 1.85 32.90
CA ILE A 678 -3.38 2.61 31.99
C ILE A 678 -2.84 3.81 32.76
N GLU A 679 -1.53 3.90 32.86
CA GLU A 679 -0.83 4.99 33.55
C GLU A 679 0.52 5.24 32.87
N ASN A 680 0.89 6.51 32.65
CA ASN A 680 2.20 6.90 32.12
C ASN A 680 2.65 6.14 30.87
N ASN A 681 1.76 5.94 29.88
CA ASN A 681 1.99 5.16 28.67
C ASN A 681 2.34 3.67 28.88
N HIS A 682 1.89 3.09 30.00
CA HIS A 682 2.00 1.67 30.30
C HIS A 682 0.62 1.04 30.48
N LEU A 683 0.51 -0.23 30.07
CA LEU A 683 -0.61 -1.10 30.38
C LEU A 683 -0.24 -2.01 31.55
N TYR A 684 -1.17 -2.14 32.49
CA TYR A 684 -1.02 -2.99 33.66
C TYR A 684 -2.12 -4.06 33.67
N ILE A 685 -1.71 -5.32 33.83
CA ILE A 685 -2.60 -6.48 34.07
C ILE A 685 -2.17 -7.23 35.32
N GLY A 686 -2.98 -8.19 35.77
CA GLY A 686 -2.72 -8.97 36.98
C GLY A 686 -2.43 -8.08 38.17
N ASN A 687 -1.35 -8.39 38.89
CA ASN A 687 -0.87 -7.60 40.02
C ASN A 687 0.23 -6.63 39.58
N GLU A 688 -0.15 -5.55 38.87
CA GLU A 688 0.75 -4.50 38.39
C GLU A 688 1.81 -4.95 37.36
N GLU A 689 1.54 -6.02 36.60
CA GLU A 689 2.41 -6.46 35.52
C GLU A 689 2.37 -5.48 34.35
N LYS A 690 3.49 -4.79 34.12
CA LYS A 690 3.57 -3.64 33.23
C LYS A 690 4.07 -3.98 31.83
N LEU A 691 3.48 -3.35 30.82
CA LEU A 691 3.96 -3.33 29.44
C LEU A 691 3.90 -1.90 28.90
N ALA A 692 5.01 -1.41 28.37
CA ALA A 692 5.02 -0.11 27.71
C ALA A 692 4.18 -0.17 26.43
N LEU A 693 3.33 0.84 26.18
CA LEU A 693 2.52 0.93 24.96
C LEU A 693 3.38 0.85 23.71
N GLY A 694 4.56 1.48 23.73
CA GLY A 694 5.53 1.45 22.63
C GLY A 694 6.14 0.07 22.36
N SER A 695 5.99 -0.90 23.27
CA SER A 695 6.47 -2.29 23.13
C SER A 695 5.38 -3.25 22.66
N LEU A 696 4.12 -2.82 22.57
CA LEU A 696 3.07 -3.62 21.94
C LEU A 696 3.43 -3.88 20.47
N ARG A 697 3.45 -5.16 20.13
CA ARG A 697 3.85 -5.68 18.82
C ARG A 697 2.99 -6.89 18.46
N ARG A 698 3.03 -7.33 17.20
CA ARG A 698 2.37 -8.56 16.71
C ARG A 698 2.33 -9.75 17.69
N PRO A 699 3.38 -10.11 18.47
CA PRO A 699 3.28 -11.20 19.45
C PRO A 699 2.20 -11.04 20.53
N HIS A 700 1.76 -9.81 20.79
CA HIS A 700 0.72 -9.51 21.76
C HIS A 700 -0.69 -9.51 21.14
N ILE A 701 -0.82 -9.46 19.82
CA ILE A 701 -2.10 -9.31 19.10
C ILE A 701 -2.41 -10.55 18.25
N GLY A 702 -1.39 -11.13 17.63
CA GLY A 702 -1.50 -12.25 16.71
C GLY A 702 -1.83 -11.81 15.28
N ASN A 703 -1.78 -12.78 14.36
CA ASN A 703 -2.06 -12.55 12.93
C ASN A 703 -3.48 -12.98 12.54
N SER A 704 -4.36 -13.16 13.52
CA SER A 704 -5.73 -13.67 13.33
C SER A 704 -6.76 -12.57 13.06
N GLU A 705 -6.34 -11.31 12.95
CA GLU A 705 -7.22 -10.14 12.79
C GLU A 705 -8.33 -10.09 13.89
N PRO A 706 -7.97 -10.10 15.19
CA PRO A 706 -8.95 -10.19 16.26
C PRO A 706 -9.76 -8.90 16.44
N VAL A 707 -10.97 -9.05 16.98
CA VAL A 707 -11.69 -7.95 17.65
C VAL A 707 -11.09 -7.78 19.03
N VAL A 708 -10.85 -6.54 19.46
CA VAL A 708 -10.26 -6.22 20.77
C VAL A 708 -11.22 -5.38 21.58
N ILE A 709 -11.57 -5.83 22.78
CA ILE A 709 -12.17 -5.01 23.83
C ILE A 709 -11.02 -4.55 24.73
N ALA A 710 -10.76 -3.25 24.79
CA ALA A 710 -9.70 -2.65 25.59
C ALA A 710 -10.28 -1.50 26.43
N ILE A 711 -10.97 -1.83 27.52
CA ILE A 711 -11.67 -0.86 28.36
C ILE A 711 -10.85 -0.62 29.63
N GLY A 712 -10.28 0.58 29.70
CA GLY A 712 -9.57 1.12 30.85
C GLY A 712 -9.61 2.64 30.80
N CYS A 713 -9.15 3.32 31.86
CA CYS A 713 -9.17 4.77 31.90
C CYS A 713 -8.44 5.38 30.70
N ASN A 714 -9.13 6.26 29.97
CA ASN A 714 -8.60 6.97 28.80
C ASN A 714 -8.02 6.05 27.72
N SER A 715 -8.49 4.79 27.63
CA SER A 715 -7.91 3.81 26.71
C SER A 715 -8.04 4.21 25.23
N ALA A 716 -8.99 5.08 24.88
CA ALA A 716 -9.16 5.58 23.52
C ALA A 716 -8.30 6.82 23.17
N ILE A 717 -7.66 7.46 24.15
CA ILE A 717 -6.92 8.72 23.96
C ILE A 717 -5.41 8.47 23.98
N GLY A 718 -4.67 9.14 23.08
CA GLY A 718 -3.21 9.18 23.09
C GLY A 718 -2.70 10.61 23.31
N LEU A 719 -1.57 10.75 24.00
CA LEU A 719 -0.90 12.04 24.23
C LEU A 719 -0.24 12.61 22.96
N ILE A 720 0.08 11.74 22.01
CA ILE A 720 0.74 12.06 20.75
C ILE A 720 -0.07 11.40 19.62
N PRO A 721 -0.22 12.07 18.46
CA PRO A 721 -0.61 11.43 17.21
C PRO A 721 -0.07 9.99 17.06
N ASN A 722 -0.93 9.02 16.71
CA ASN A 722 -0.57 7.61 16.43
C ASN A 722 -0.10 6.78 17.63
N ALA A 723 -0.16 7.34 18.84
CA ALA A 723 0.27 6.67 20.07
C ALA A 723 -0.90 6.23 20.97
N SER A 724 -2.16 6.41 20.56
CA SER A 724 -3.30 5.87 21.31
C SER A 724 -3.30 4.34 21.27
N LEU A 725 -3.80 3.70 22.33
CA LEU A 725 -3.87 2.25 22.40
C LEU A 725 -4.62 1.65 21.18
N PRO A 726 -5.80 2.17 20.75
CA PRO A 726 -6.44 1.69 19.54
C PRO A 726 -5.59 1.84 18.28
N ALA A 727 -4.82 2.92 18.13
CA ALA A 727 -3.95 3.10 16.96
C ALA A 727 -2.87 2.02 16.91
N ILE A 728 -2.24 1.75 18.06
CA ILE A 728 -1.21 0.74 18.20
C ILE A 728 -1.80 -0.65 17.93
N LEU A 729 -2.93 -1.00 18.55
CA LEU A 729 -3.57 -2.30 18.37
C LEU A 729 -3.97 -2.57 16.91
N LEU A 730 -4.59 -1.59 16.25
CA LEU A 730 -4.95 -1.69 14.82
C LEU A 730 -3.71 -1.86 13.95
N ARG A 731 -2.66 -1.08 14.19
CA ARG A 731 -1.38 -1.18 13.44
C ARG A 731 -0.72 -2.55 13.61
N GLU A 732 -0.80 -3.13 14.79
CA GLU A 732 -0.19 -4.43 15.10
C GLU A 732 -1.06 -5.65 14.72
N GLY A 733 -2.22 -5.42 14.09
CA GLY A 733 -3.01 -6.49 13.45
C GLY A 733 -4.42 -6.69 14.01
N ALA A 734 -4.90 -5.86 14.95
CA ALA A 734 -6.30 -5.89 15.36
C ALA A 734 -7.21 -5.43 14.21
N LYS A 735 -8.40 -6.03 14.11
CA LYS A 735 -9.39 -5.68 13.09
C LYS A 735 -10.28 -4.54 13.53
N VAL A 736 -10.74 -4.61 14.78
CA VAL A 736 -11.58 -3.60 15.42
C VAL A 736 -11.16 -3.49 16.87
N VAL A 737 -11.13 -2.27 17.42
CA VAL A 737 -10.83 -2.01 18.82
C VAL A 737 -11.97 -1.23 19.47
N ILE A 738 -12.53 -1.74 20.55
CA ILE A 738 -13.53 -1.04 21.36
C ILE A 738 -12.85 -0.54 22.64
N ALA A 739 -12.87 0.77 22.88
CA ALA A 739 -12.15 1.44 23.95
C ALA A 739 -12.98 2.57 24.60
N ALA A 740 -12.50 3.13 25.71
CA ALA A 740 -13.17 4.19 26.47
C ALA A 740 -12.45 5.54 26.35
N THR A 741 -13.20 6.63 26.10
CA THR A 741 -12.66 7.98 25.89
C THR A 741 -12.33 8.78 27.14
N THR A 742 -12.69 8.28 28.30
CA THR A 742 -12.46 9.00 29.55
C THR A 742 -12.11 8.03 30.67
N SER A 743 -11.87 8.56 31.86
CA SER A 743 -11.72 7.78 33.08
C SER A 743 -13.00 6.98 33.35
N VAL A 744 -12.85 5.67 33.59
CA VAL A 744 -13.97 4.76 33.85
C VAL A 744 -13.76 4.05 35.17
N LEU A 745 -14.84 3.82 35.91
CA LEU A 745 -14.80 3.16 37.21
C LEU A 745 -14.72 1.64 37.00
N GLY A 746 -13.94 0.93 37.84
CA GLY A 746 -13.74 -0.52 37.73
C GLY A 746 -15.04 -1.31 37.64
N ARG A 747 -16.01 -1.01 38.51
CA ARG A 747 -17.34 -1.65 38.52
C ARG A 747 -18.07 -1.59 37.17
N PHE A 748 -18.10 -0.43 36.51
CA PHE A 748 -18.80 -0.28 35.24
C PHE A 748 -17.95 -0.78 34.07
N THR A 749 -16.63 -0.73 34.20
CA THR A 749 -15.69 -1.33 33.25
C THR A 749 -15.90 -2.83 33.15
N ASN A 750 -16.01 -3.52 34.29
CA ASN A 750 -16.29 -4.96 34.33
C ASN A 750 -17.65 -5.29 33.69
N ILE A 751 -18.70 -4.55 34.06
CA ILE A 751 -20.05 -4.72 33.51
C ILE A 751 -20.04 -4.53 31.99
N ALA A 752 -19.47 -3.43 31.49
CA ALA A 752 -19.43 -3.15 30.06
C ALA A 752 -18.60 -4.19 29.30
N THR A 753 -17.50 -4.66 29.88
CA THR A 753 -16.66 -5.69 29.28
C THR A 753 -17.41 -7.02 29.18
N ALA A 754 -18.11 -7.44 30.24
CA ALA A 754 -18.94 -8.64 30.22
C ALA A 754 -20.08 -8.53 29.19
N ASP A 755 -20.81 -7.42 29.18
CA ASP A 755 -21.91 -7.18 28.25
C ASP A 755 -21.43 -7.18 26.79
N LEU A 756 -20.32 -6.49 26.49
CA LEU A 756 -19.70 -6.49 25.15
C LEU A 756 -19.27 -7.90 24.74
N THR A 757 -18.58 -8.61 25.63
CA THR A 757 -18.09 -9.98 25.36
C THR A 757 -19.27 -10.90 25.03
N SER A 758 -20.30 -10.89 25.86
CA SER A 758 -21.53 -11.67 25.66
C SER A 758 -22.22 -11.33 24.33
N LYS A 759 -22.46 -10.04 24.07
CA LYS A 759 -23.16 -9.59 22.85
C LYS A 759 -22.39 -9.88 21.59
N LEU A 760 -21.08 -9.65 21.58
CA LEU A 760 -20.22 -9.94 20.42
C LEU A 760 -20.21 -11.44 20.12
N MET A 761 -20.07 -12.29 21.14
CA MET A 761 -20.13 -13.74 20.95
C MET A 761 -21.49 -14.18 20.43
N ALA A 762 -22.58 -13.71 21.04
CA ALA A 762 -23.95 -14.04 20.61
C ALA A 762 -24.21 -13.61 19.17
N ALA A 763 -23.89 -12.35 18.83
CA ALA A 763 -24.02 -11.78 17.50
C ALA A 763 -23.19 -12.56 16.46
N SER A 764 -21.98 -13.01 16.80
CA SER A 764 -21.15 -13.80 15.88
C SER A 764 -21.80 -15.12 15.45
N THR A 765 -22.71 -15.65 16.27
CA THR A 765 -23.43 -16.91 16.02
C THR A 765 -24.88 -16.73 15.56
N ALA A 766 -25.36 -15.48 15.46
CA ALA A 766 -26.74 -15.19 15.11
C ALA A 766 -27.02 -15.46 13.61
N SER A 767 -28.27 -15.81 13.30
CA SER A 767 -28.71 -16.00 11.92
C SER A 767 -28.81 -14.67 11.16
N ALA A 768 -29.22 -13.60 11.83
CA ALA A 768 -29.19 -12.24 11.30
C ALA A 768 -27.78 -11.65 11.40
N ALA A 769 -27.37 -10.89 10.39
CA ALA A 769 -26.14 -10.12 10.44
C ALA A 769 -26.35 -8.83 11.26
N VAL A 770 -25.35 -8.45 12.04
CA VAL A 770 -25.28 -7.14 12.70
C VAL A 770 -23.86 -6.59 12.59
N THR A 771 -23.73 -5.28 12.39
CA THR A 771 -22.43 -4.61 12.33
C THR A 771 -21.91 -4.30 13.73
N ILE A 772 -20.59 -4.17 13.89
CA ILE A 772 -20.01 -3.71 15.16
C ILE A 772 -20.53 -2.31 15.53
N GLY A 773 -20.68 -1.41 14.54
CA GLY A 773 -21.21 -0.06 14.75
C GLY A 773 -22.61 -0.05 15.36
N GLU A 774 -23.52 -0.88 14.83
CA GLU A 774 -24.87 -1.04 15.37
C GLU A 774 -24.86 -1.63 16.79
N LEU A 775 -24.01 -2.63 17.03
CA LEU A 775 -23.89 -3.28 18.34
C LEU A 775 -23.41 -2.29 19.41
N VAL A 776 -22.36 -1.52 19.12
CA VAL A 776 -21.84 -0.50 20.05
C VAL A 776 -22.87 0.60 20.28
N THR A 777 -23.57 1.05 19.23
CA THR A 777 -24.66 2.04 19.34
C THR A 777 -25.78 1.52 20.24
N SER A 778 -26.21 0.27 20.06
CA SER A 778 -27.20 -0.38 20.95
C SER A 778 -26.73 -0.41 22.39
N MET A 779 -25.46 -0.73 22.64
CA MET A 779 -24.92 -0.72 24.00
C MET A 779 -24.91 0.67 24.63
N ARG A 780 -24.65 1.73 23.86
CA ARG A 780 -24.74 3.10 24.41
C ARG A 780 -26.13 3.39 24.94
N ARG A 781 -27.16 2.94 24.21
CA ARG A 781 -28.57 3.10 24.60
C ARG A 781 -28.90 2.33 25.87
N GLU A 782 -28.48 1.08 25.97
CA GLU A 782 -28.74 0.23 27.13
C GLU A 782 -28.13 0.76 28.42
N PHE A 783 -26.92 1.34 28.35
CA PHE A 783 -26.30 1.98 29.52
C PHE A 783 -27.05 3.25 29.94
N LEU A 784 -27.43 4.11 29.00
CA LEU A 784 -28.21 5.32 29.31
C LEU A 784 -29.61 5.01 29.81
N GLU A 785 -30.23 3.92 29.35
CA GLU A 785 -31.54 3.45 29.83
C GLU A 785 -31.49 3.16 31.34
N LYS A 786 -30.39 2.55 31.79
CA LYS A 786 -30.08 2.28 33.20
C LYS A 786 -29.49 3.49 33.94
N ASN A 787 -29.62 4.70 33.39
CA ASN A 787 -29.09 5.96 33.93
C ASN A 787 -27.57 5.92 34.16
N ASN A 788 -26.81 5.41 33.18
CA ASN A 788 -25.36 5.38 33.21
C ASN A 788 -24.77 5.89 31.90
N ALA A 789 -23.95 6.95 31.98
CA ALA A 789 -23.34 7.55 30.80
C ALA A 789 -22.14 6.78 30.23
N LEU A 790 -21.73 5.63 30.82
CA LEU A 790 -20.57 4.87 30.35
C LEU A 790 -20.70 4.50 28.87
N GLY A 791 -21.92 4.22 28.42
CA GLY A 791 -22.23 3.98 27.02
C GLY A 791 -21.66 5.06 26.08
N MET A 792 -21.77 6.34 26.47
CA MET A 792 -21.27 7.48 25.69
C MET A 792 -19.74 7.54 25.61
N ALA A 793 -19.04 6.93 26.56
CA ALA A 793 -17.59 6.83 26.53
C ALA A 793 -17.07 5.67 25.67
N LEU A 794 -17.93 4.71 25.31
CA LEU A 794 -17.54 3.56 24.50
C LEU A 794 -17.45 3.93 23.02
N ILE A 795 -16.31 3.61 22.42
CA ILE A 795 -16.02 3.91 21.02
C ILE A 795 -15.42 2.69 20.32
N ALA A 796 -15.87 2.42 19.10
CA ALA A 796 -15.24 1.50 18.18
C ALA A 796 -14.29 2.23 17.24
N PHE A 797 -13.09 1.67 17.07
CA PHE A 797 -12.07 2.09 16.13
C PHE A 797 -11.86 0.98 15.11
N GLY A 798 -11.66 1.34 13.84
CA GLY A 798 -11.60 0.40 12.73
C GLY A 798 -12.91 0.41 11.92
N ASP A 799 -13.15 -0.65 11.15
CA ASP A 799 -14.32 -0.70 10.27
C ASP A 799 -15.59 -1.05 11.07
N ALA A 800 -16.49 -0.07 11.22
CA ALA A 800 -17.77 -0.24 11.90
C ALA A 800 -18.66 -1.28 11.21
N ASP A 801 -18.44 -1.54 9.92
CA ASP A 801 -19.21 -2.48 9.08
C ASP A 801 -18.76 -3.93 9.17
N CYS A 802 -17.78 -4.23 10.03
CA CYS A 802 -17.46 -5.62 10.31
C CYS A 802 -18.73 -6.36 10.78
N CYS A 803 -19.23 -7.27 9.94
CA CYS A 803 -20.45 -8.01 10.21
C CYS A 803 -20.17 -9.22 11.11
N LEU A 804 -21.06 -9.42 12.08
CA LEU A 804 -21.18 -10.59 12.94
C LEU A 804 -22.43 -11.38 12.52
N GLY A 805 -22.38 -12.72 12.52
CA GLY A 805 -23.56 -13.56 12.19
C GLY A 805 -23.84 -13.63 10.68
N GLY A 806 -25.04 -14.02 10.26
CA GLY A 806 -25.49 -13.90 8.85
C GLY A 806 -25.10 -15.02 7.88
N GLY A 807 -25.03 -16.28 8.31
CA GLY A 807 -24.54 -17.38 7.47
C GLY A 807 -25.61 -17.96 6.57
N GLN A 808 -25.34 -18.07 5.25
CA GLN A 808 -25.93 -19.16 4.49
C GLN A 808 -25.44 -20.48 5.11
N GLN A 809 -26.37 -21.37 5.45
CA GLN A 809 -26.01 -22.76 5.72
C GLN A 809 -25.27 -23.31 4.49
N PRO A 810 -24.26 -24.18 4.70
CA PRO A 810 -23.47 -24.76 3.61
C PRO A 810 -24.32 -25.46 2.55
#